data_AF-A0A495LCK5-F1
#
_entry.id   AF-A0A495LCK5-F1
#
_cell.length_a   1.000
_cell.length_b   1.000
_cell.length_c   1.000
_cell.angle_alpha   90.00
_cell.angle_beta   90.00
_cell.angle_gamma   90.00
#
_symmetry.space_group_name_H-M   'P 1'
#
loop_
_entity.id
_entity.type
_entity.pdbx_description
1 polymer ?
#
loop_
_entity_poly.entity_id
_entity_poly.type
_entity_poly.pdbx_seq_one_letter_code
_entity_poly.pdbx_strand_id
1 'polypeptide(L)'
;MTRFVLLIVATVSASLTVLSILAGIIGRTDVPGLPGVHACAADARADAGRVPALTLLTEYGDCVAHGLRASGLTIVATALAPLGIALAVYTLYPWLLRRRMRLLSEQEEPGLHTRADEVLRSALGPYRDRVTLLITRGSAGGARAFGAWGRYWIAIDRGLLPAEAEGAGTGSAVAVIHHEAAHVRNRDIDITYLTIAIWWGFLAISLLLLPLAFLNRQVVVDFGLPLAVALAVLVHARARVLRVRELYADARSALDPQARPWLLHLLGRPARTVSGPKRVLRALTSAHPPPDVRRATIQDPRRLLRGGDADVAFTGFAIGLSYSVLQLFLPTPDDAGGRFSLPTALIFATFLTTVLTAIIWRSVLGESARGRRSPSTARTALALTCGVLVGQVLTPGPHVVTWDAMLVASPPGALLLAVLLWGWCWILVGSLSFAATCWTSGSRRSWPLWACAAVNVPLAVVALDTWFATLAFATMSPGLWSVVYWTTALLTTSPYLLSVGLLAGLSFPLLAWIAWDPGQPGADGASGPDPARRLCPPRVPVTTAMATFLCLVAVTPLIVFLGPTEETVLLGLVVVVGPVLTVLATGVMAWRLGGRGAIARVLCTTVVTVALLAPLYLPAAYLGTQLIPCLGVPVGEGGCWSAPELRGRVWLLNVFLLVPTLLVACPTAVVICAVRAQRGREARRVPPAAGYWPKARASGLVLVLAAGISAIIVGELSNAARTSEPHYLGDAARAEILAPASAKQQDGATTCAANDRFHAESLGIALSAESDLSRARAVRVMAASTDPVLREFAQASVEAVGEDAADGGADPGRVAFQTSAAALNYCGSTYPGTGSTGLGW
;
A
#
# COMPACT_ATOMS: atom_id res chain seq x y z
N MET A 1 -1.91 -15.49 -12.61
CA MET A 1 -0.76 -14.68 -12.14
C MET A 1 -1.10 -13.79 -10.94
N THR A 2 -2.06 -12.86 -10.99
CA THR A 2 -2.37 -11.95 -9.86
C THR A 2 -2.57 -12.61 -8.50
N ARG A 3 -3.45 -13.61 -8.41
CA ARG A 3 -3.71 -14.31 -7.13
C ARG A 3 -2.46 -14.99 -6.56
N PHE A 4 -1.51 -15.36 -7.41
CA PHE A 4 -0.23 -15.92 -6.96
C PHE A 4 0.70 -14.84 -6.43
N VAL A 5 0.80 -13.70 -7.13
CA VAL A 5 1.57 -12.54 -6.65
C VAL A 5 1.03 -12.10 -5.29
N LEU A 6 -0.29 -12.07 -5.13
CA LEU A 6 -0.95 -11.80 -3.85
C LEU A 6 -0.57 -12.82 -2.76
N LEU A 7 -0.51 -14.11 -3.08
CA LEU A 7 -0.13 -15.13 -2.12
C LEU A 7 1.36 -15.06 -1.73
N ILE A 8 2.24 -14.77 -2.70
CA ILE A 8 3.67 -14.54 -2.44
C ILE A 8 3.82 -13.36 -1.49
N VAL A 9 3.21 -12.21 -1.82
CA VAL A 9 3.29 -11.03 -0.96
C VAL A 9 2.66 -11.28 0.39
N ALA A 10 1.47 -11.86 0.48
CA ALA A 10 0.87 -12.21 1.77
C ALA A 10 1.77 -13.15 2.61
N THR A 11 2.52 -14.06 1.97
CA THR A 11 3.44 -14.95 2.68
C THR A 11 4.70 -14.22 3.14
N VAL A 12 5.27 -13.35 2.29
CA VAL A 12 6.40 -12.48 2.65
C VAL A 12 5.99 -11.53 3.77
N SER A 13 4.83 -10.89 3.63
CA SER A 13 4.12 -10.10 4.62
C SER A 13 4.02 -10.78 5.99
N ALA A 14 3.45 -11.99 6.03
CA ALA A 14 3.35 -12.76 7.26
C ALA A 14 4.73 -13.18 7.80
N SER A 15 5.70 -13.43 6.91
CA SER A 15 7.07 -13.72 7.32
C SER A 15 7.70 -12.51 8.00
N LEU A 16 7.59 -11.31 7.39
CA LEU A 16 8.07 -10.06 7.97
C LEU A 16 7.44 -9.79 9.34
N THR A 17 6.14 -10.06 9.49
CA THR A 17 5.48 -10.01 10.79
C THR A 17 6.10 -10.98 11.80
N VAL A 18 6.33 -12.23 11.44
CA VAL A 18 7.00 -13.21 12.32
C VAL A 18 8.43 -12.75 12.67
N LEU A 19 9.10 -12.04 11.77
CA LEU A 19 10.44 -11.52 11.97
C LEU A 19 10.49 -10.31 12.89
N SER A 20 9.52 -9.40 12.81
CA SER A 20 9.45 -8.28 13.75
C SER A 20 9.22 -8.76 15.17
N ILE A 21 8.47 -9.86 15.35
CA ILE A 21 8.31 -10.54 16.64
C ILE A 21 9.66 -11.03 17.15
N LEU A 22 10.40 -11.74 16.29
CA LEU A 22 11.71 -12.26 16.66
C LEU A 22 12.68 -11.14 17.01
N ALA A 23 12.70 -10.07 16.22
CA ALA A 23 13.51 -8.88 16.50
C ALA A 23 13.14 -8.27 17.86
N GLY A 24 11.85 -8.17 18.18
CA GLY A 24 11.39 -7.70 19.49
C GLY A 24 11.79 -8.62 20.65
N ILE A 25 11.82 -9.94 20.43
CA ILE A 25 12.29 -10.91 21.44
C ILE A 25 13.82 -10.78 21.61
N ILE A 26 14.57 -10.77 20.52
CA ILE A 26 16.04 -10.64 20.52
C ILE A 26 16.46 -9.32 21.16
N GLY A 27 15.83 -8.20 20.79
CA GLY A 27 16.15 -6.89 21.37
C GLY A 27 15.89 -6.78 22.87
N ARG A 28 15.02 -7.64 23.42
CA ARG A 28 14.70 -7.72 24.86
C ARG A 28 15.47 -8.81 25.62
N THR A 29 16.17 -9.69 24.91
CA THR A 29 16.90 -10.80 25.53
C THR A 29 18.39 -10.60 25.28
N ASP A 30 19.20 -10.68 26.34
CA ASP A 30 20.65 -10.65 26.19
C ASP A 30 21.10 -11.96 25.52
N VAL A 31 21.14 -11.96 24.18
CA VAL A 31 21.66 -13.08 23.40
C VAL A 31 23.18 -13.08 23.58
N PRO A 32 23.80 -14.19 24.02
CA PRO A 32 25.24 -14.25 24.22
C PRO A 32 26.01 -13.78 22.99
N GLY A 33 26.83 -12.74 23.15
CA GLY A 33 27.66 -12.16 22.07
C GLY A 33 27.04 -11.00 21.30
N LEU A 34 25.80 -10.59 21.59
CA LEU A 34 25.18 -9.38 21.05
C LEU A 34 24.69 -8.51 22.22
N PRO A 35 25.29 -7.33 22.48
CA PRO A 35 24.82 -6.47 23.55
C PRO A 35 23.40 -6.00 23.23
N GLY A 36 22.44 -6.44 24.05
CA GLY A 36 21.09 -5.89 24.03
C GLY A 36 21.10 -4.46 24.57
N VAL A 37 20.01 -3.72 24.36
CA VAL A 37 19.86 -2.37 24.95
C VAL A 37 19.99 -2.42 26.48
N HIS A 38 19.57 -3.52 27.11
CA HIS A 38 19.75 -3.76 28.54
C HIS A 38 21.22 -3.89 28.94
N ALA A 39 22.03 -4.63 28.18
CA ALA A 39 23.48 -4.71 28.40
C ALA A 39 24.15 -3.33 28.24
N CYS A 40 23.84 -2.60 27.17
CA CYS A 40 24.36 -1.24 26.97
C CYS A 40 23.96 -0.29 28.11
N ALA A 41 22.72 -0.38 28.61
CA ALA A 41 22.26 0.41 29.75
C ALA A 41 22.96 0.02 31.05
N ALA A 42 23.25 -1.27 31.27
CA ALA A 42 24.00 -1.75 32.42
C ALA A 42 25.45 -1.25 32.39
N ASP A 43 26.10 -1.29 31.23
CA ASP A 43 27.45 -0.77 31.03
C ASP A 43 27.49 0.75 31.26
N ALA A 44 26.56 1.50 30.65
CA ALA A 44 26.43 2.94 30.89
C ALA A 44 26.22 3.27 32.38
N ARG A 45 25.44 2.45 33.10
CA ARG A 45 25.23 2.62 34.55
C ARG A 45 26.48 2.32 35.37
N ALA A 46 27.32 1.39 34.92
CA ALA A 46 28.60 1.08 35.56
C ALA A 46 29.62 2.21 35.35
N ASP A 47 29.57 2.89 34.21
CA ASP A 47 30.53 3.93 33.83
C ASP A 47 30.08 5.36 34.17
N ALA A 48 28.80 5.56 34.51
CA ALA A 48 28.29 6.86 34.93
C ALA A 48 29.07 7.43 36.12
N GLY A 49 29.60 8.65 35.95
CA GLY A 49 30.46 9.35 36.91
C GLY A 49 31.93 8.87 36.93
N ARG A 50 32.31 7.88 36.11
CA ARG A 50 33.71 7.43 35.94
C ARG A 50 34.34 7.94 34.65
N VAL A 51 33.53 8.11 33.61
CA VAL A 51 33.95 8.65 32.30
C VAL A 51 33.28 10.01 32.05
N PRO A 52 33.85 10.87 31.19
CA PRO A 52 33.21 12.14 30.80
C PRO A 52 31.81 11.92 30.22
N ALA A 53 30.88 12.85 30.51
CA ALA A 53 29.48 12.77 30.12
C ALA A 53 29.28 12.55 28.61
N LEU A 54 29.98 13.32 27.77
CA LEU A 54 29.91 13.19 26.32
C LEU A 54 30.44 11.83 25.82
N THR A 55 31.50 11.31 26.46
CA THR A 55 32.03 9.97 26.17
C THR A 55 31.00 8.90 26.52
N LEU A 56 30.37 8.98 27.70
CA LEU A 56 29.32 8.04 28.12
C LEU A 56 28.15 8.01 27.12
N LEU A 57 27.66 9.19 26.69
CA LEU A 57 26.57 9.30 25.72
C LEU A 57 26.95 8.69 24.37
N THR A 58 28.18 8.95 23.90
CA THR A 58 28.68 8.44 22.62
C THR A 58 28.87 6.93 22.66
N GLU A 59 29.52 6.39 23.70
CA GLU A 59 29.74 4.95 23.88
C GLU A 59 28.42 4.19 24.02
N TYR A 60 27.46 4.73 24.78
CA TYR A 60 26.12 4.17 24.85
C TYR A 60 25.42 4.17 23.48
N GLY A 61 25.48 5.30 22.75
CA GLY A 61 24.93 5.42 21.41
C GLY A 61 25.54 4.41 20.42
N ASP A 62 26.86 4.24 20.45
CA ASP A 62 27.58 3.28 19.61
C ASP A 62 27.26 1.83 19.99
N CYS A 63 27.11 1.52 21.28
CA CYS A 63 26.67 0.21 21.77
C CYS A 63 25.27 -0.13 21.24
N VAL A 64 24.31 0.79 21.39
CA VAL A 64 22.95 0.62 20.89
C VAL A 64 22.94 0.51 19.36
N ALA A 65 23.71 1.34 18.65
CA ALA A 65 23.83 1.28 17.20
C ALA A 65 24.44 -0.05 16.71
N HIS A 66 25.39 -0.62 17.45
CA HIS A 66 25.95 -1.94 17.16
C HIS A 66 24.91 -3.05 17.34
N GLY A 67 24.20 -3.04 18.48
CA GLY A 67 23.08 -3.96 18.75
C GLY A 67 21.98 -3.87 17.68
N LEU A 68 21.69 -2.66 17.20
CA LEU A 68 20.78 -2.40 16.08
C LEU A 68 21.25 -3.00 14.77
N ARG A 69 22.50 -2.76 14.37
CA ARG A 69 23.06 -3.31 13.13
C ARG A 69 23.04 -4.83 13.15
N ALA A 70 23.40 -5.44 14.28
CA ALA A 70 23.35 -6.88 14.45
C ALA A 70 21.92 -7.43 14.40
N SER A 71 20.97 -6.75 15.05
CA SER A 71 19.54 -7.08 14.96
C SER A 71 19.05 -6.96 13.51
N GLY A 72 19.39 -5.89 12.82
CA GLY A 72 19.07 -5.68 11.40
C GLY A 72 19.63 -6.76 10.48
N LEU A 73 20.90 -7.16 10.67
CA LEU A 73 21.50 -8.28 9.93
C LEU A 73 20.78 -9.60 10.23
N THR A 74 20.43 -9.84 11.49
CA THR A 74 19.69 -11.05 11.91
C THR A 74 18.30 -11.07 11.28
N ILE A 75 17.60 -9.94 11.25
CA ILE A 75 16.32 -9.78 10.56
C ILE A 75 16.48 -10.08 9.07
N VAL A 76 17.45 -9.47 8.39
CA VAL A 76 17.68 -9.68 6.95
C VAL A 76 17.99 -11.15 6.68
N ALA A 77 18.88 -11.77 7.45
CA ALA A 77 19.20 -13.19 7.33
C ALA A 77 17.95 -14.07 7.50
N THR A 78 17.13 -13.77 8.50
CA THR A 78 15.91 -14.51 8.78
C THR A 78 14.79 -14.17 7.78
N ALA A 79 14.81 -13.02 7.10
CA ALA A 79 13.94 -12.66 5.97
C ALA A 79 14.32 -13.36 4.67
N LEU A 80 15.60 -13.66 4.49
CA LEU A 80 16.12 -14.42 3.36
C LEU A 80 15.99 -15.94 3.56
N ALA A 81 15.98 -16.42 4.80
CA ALA A 81 15.81 -17.84 5.12
C ALA A 81 14.56 -18.51 4.49
N PRO A 82 13.33 -17.93 4.52
CA PRO A 82 12.16 -18.55 3.90
C PRO A 82 12.32 -18.64 2.39
N LEU A 83 13.01 -17.68 1.76
CA LEU A 83 13.33 -17.72 0.34
C LEU A 83 14.34 -18.82 0.02
N GLY A 84 15.36 -19.00 0.85
CA GLY A 84 16.31 -20.10 0.74
C GLY A 84 15.64 -21.47 0.87
N ILE A 85 14.80 -21.65 1.89
CA ILE A 85 14.01 -22.87 2.09
C ILE A 85 13.05 -23.09 0.92
N ALA A 86 12.38 -22.03 0.44
CA ALA A 86 11.51 -22.12 -0.72
C ALA A 86 12.27 -22.54 -1.98
N LEU A 87 13.47 -22.00 -2.22
CA LEU A 87 14.28 -22.40 -3.36
C LEU A 87 14.69 -23.88 -3.28
N ALA A 88 15.08 -24.35 -2.09
CA ALA A 88 15.40 -25.75 -1.84
C ALA A 88 14.17 -26.67 -2.04
N VAL A 89 13.01 -26.31 -1.49
CA VAL A 89 11.77 -27.09 -1.67
C VAL A 89 11.33 -27.09 -3.13
N TYR A 90 11.38 -25.95 -3.82
CA TYR A 90 11.00 -25.83 -5.22
C TYR A 90 11.84 -26.73 -6.14
N THR A 91 13.15 -26.82 -5.87
CA THR A 91 14.10 -27.61 -6.66
C THR A 91 14.05 -29.10 -6.31
N LEU A 92 14.01 -29.45 -5.02
CA LEU A 92 14.12 -30.84 -4.56
C LEU A 92 12.79 -31.59 -4.55
N TYR A 93 11.66 -30.91 -4.32
CA TYR A 93 10.37 -31.58 -4.14
C TYR A 93 9.88 -32.32 -5.39
N PRO A 94 9.95 -31.77 -6.62
CA PRO A 94 9.58 -32.51 -7.83
C PRO A 94 10.43 -33.77 -8.05
N TRP A 95 11.73 -33.71 -7.73
CA TRP A 95 12.63 -34.86 -7.81
C TRP A 95 12.26 -35.93 -6.78
N LEU A 96 11.97 -35.54 -5.55
CA LEU A 96 11.52 -36.45 -4.50
C LEU A 96 10.18 -37.11 -4.88
N LEU A 97 9.27 -36.33 -5.48
CA LEU A 97 7.99 -36.84 -5.95
C LEU A 97 8.20 -37.91 -7.03
N ARG A 98 9.09 -37.67 -8.01
CA ARG A 98 9.45 -38.66 -9.03
C ARG A 98 9.99 -39.95 -8.42
N ARG A 99 10.89 -39.87 -7.43
CA ARG A 99 11.47 -41.05 -6.76
C ARG A 99 10.43 -41.88 -6.00
N ARG A 100 9.36 -41.24 -5.51
CA ARG A 100 8.26 -41.93 -4.82
C ARG A 100 7.24 -42.57 -5.77
N MET A 101 7.31 -42.31 -7.08
CA MET A 101 6.39 -42.89 -8.05
C MET A 101 6.76 -44.33 -8.39
N ARG A 102 5.76 -45.21 -8.40
CA ARG A 102 5.89 -46.61 -8.83
C ARG A 102 5.66 -46.68 -10.34
N LEU A 103 6.71 -46.38 -11.09
CA LEU A 103 6.68 -46.36 -12.56
C LEU A 103 6.39 -47.75 -13.13
N LEU A 104 5.49 -47.83 -14.09
CA LEU A 104 5.22 -49.01 -14.89
C LEU A 104 6.17 -49.01 -16.09
N SER A 105 6.90 -50.10 -16.29
CA SER A 105 7.84 -50.22 -17.40
C SER A 105 7.11 -50.51 -18.72
N GLU A 106 7.70 -50.10 -19.85
CA GLU A 106 7.16 -50.40 -21.19
C GLU A 106 7.06 -51.91 -21.45
N GLN A 107 7.94 -52.70 -20.82
CA GLN A 107 7.95 -54.16 -20.96
C GLN A 107 6.73 -54.83 -20.32
N GLU A 108 6.17 -54.24 -19.26
CA GLU A 108 5.02 -54.79 -18.56
C GLU A 108 3.71 -54.57 -19.33
N GLU A 109 3.56 -53.44 -20.02
CA GLU A 109 2.40 -53.15 -20.87
C GLU A 109 2.82 -52.47 -22.18
N PRO A 110 3.22 -53.28 -23.19
CA PRO A 110 3.66 -52.78 -24.48
C PRO A 110 2.62 -51.90 -25.17
N GLY A 111 3.07 -50.77 -25.73
CA GLY A 111 2.23 -49.86 -26.52
C GLY A 111 1.31 -48.95 -25.71
N LEU A 112 1.24 -49.13 -24.38
CA LEU A 112 0.48 -48.21 -23.52
C LEU A 112 1.14 -46.83 -23.47
N HIS A 113 2.48 -46.75 -23.34
CA HIS A 113 3.17 -45.46 -23.35
C HIS A 113 3.06 -44.77 -24.71
N THR A 114 3.15 -45.52 -25.82
CA THR A 114 3.01 -44.96 -27.17
C THR A 114 1.65 -44.29 -27.37
N ARG A 115 0.56 -44.97 -26.98
CA ARG A 115 -0.81 -44.43 -27.09
C ARG A 115 -1.03 -43.21 -26.21
N ALA A 116 -0.59 -43.27 -24.95
CA ALA A 116 -0.69 -42.14 -24.04
C ALA A 116 0.19 -40.96 -24.49
N ASP A 117 1.36 -41.22 -25.08
CA ASP A 117 2.24 -40.20 -25.63
C ASP A 117 1.66 -39.53 -26.87
N GLU A 118 0.95 -40.27 -27.72
CA GLU A 118 0.27 -39.71 -28.88
C GLU A 118 -0.82 -38.70 -28.47
N VAL A 119 -1.67 -39.07 -27.51
CA VAL A 119 -2.67 -38.15 -26.93
C VAL A 119 -1.98 -36.97 -26.24
N LEU A 120 -0.86 -37.20 -25.55
CA LEU A 120 -0.12 -36.11 -24.91
C LEU A 120 0.50 -35.16 -25.93
N ARG A 121 1.01 -35.68 -27.06
CA ARG A 121 1.61 -34.90 -28.13
C ARG A 121 0.58 -33.99 -28.80
N SER A 122 -0.62 -34.49 -29.08
CA SER A 122 -1.72 -33.65 -29.57
C SER A 122 -2.14 -32.60 -28.53
N ALA A 123 -2.21 -32.99 -27.25
CA ALA A 123 -2.60 -32.11 -26.15
C ALA A 123 -1.56 -31.03 -25.80
N LEU A 124 -0.27 -31.20 -26.09
CA LEU A 124 0.78 -30.22 -25.79
C LEU A 124 1.25 -29.42 -26.99
N GLY A 125 1.26 -29.99 -28.19
CA GLY A 125 1.82 -29.37 -29.39
C GLY A 125 3.30 -29.00 -29.18
N PRO A 126 3.72 -27.74 -29.41
CA PRO A 126 5.13 -27.33 -29.34
C PRO A 126 5.74 -27.40 -27.93
N TYR A 127 4.92 -27.59 -26.89
CA TYR A 127 5.40 -27.74 -25.52
C TYR A 127 5.81 -29.19 -25.18
N ARG A 128 5.64 -30.15 -26.10
CA ARG A 128 5.88 -31.58 -25.85
C ARG A 128 7.32 -31.87 -25.42
N ASP A 129 8.31 -31.22 -26.00
CA ASP A 129 9.75 -31.49 -25.73
C ASP A 129 10.16 -31.16 -24.28
N ARG A 130 9.34 -30.37 -23.59
CA ARG A 130 9.56 -29.97 -22.20
C ARG A 130 8.92 -30.92 -21.19
N VAL A 131 8.20 -31.95 -21.66
CA VAL A 131 7.38 -32.83 -20.82
C VAL A 131 7.82 -34.27 -20.99
N THR A 132 8.00 -35.00 -19.89
CA THR A 132 8.19 -36.44 -19.88
C THR A 132 6.92 -37.12 -19.36
N LEU A 133 6.37 -38.06 -20.15
CA LEU A 133 5.24 -38.88 -19.71
C LEU A 133 5.73 -39.99 -18.77
N LEU A 134 5.01 -40.20 -17.67
CA LEU A 134 5.25 -41.28 -16.72
C LEU A 134 3.94 -42.06 -16.52
N ILE A 135 3.98 -43.37 -16.71
CA ILE A 135 2.84 -44.24 -16.36
C ILE A 135 3.13 -44.88 -15.01
N THR A 136 2.16 -44.85 -14.09
CA THR A 136 2.34 -45.37 -12.72
C THR A 136 1.29 -46.40 -12.33
N ARG A 137 1.64 -47.29 -11.39
CA ARG A 137 0.75 -48.34 -10.86
C ARG A 137 -0.32 -47.85 -9.87
N GLY A 138 -0.74 -46.57 -9.94
CA GLY A 138 -1.70 -45.99 -8.97
C GLY A 138 -1.07 -45.01 -7.96
N SER A 139 0.21 -44.64 -8.14
CA SER A 139 0.92 -43.76 -7.22
C SER A 139 0.75 -42.26 -7.51
N ALA A 140 0.18 -41.90 -8.67
CA ALA A 140 -0.10 -40.51 -9.02
C ALA A 140 -1.39 -39.97 -8.36
N GLY A 141 -2.33 -40.87 -8.03
CA GLY A 141 -3.64 -40.53 -7.49
C GLY A 141 -4.63 -40.10 -8.58
N GLY A 142 -4.60 -40.77 -9.73
CA GLY A 142 -5.25 -40.38 -10.98
C GLY A 142 -4.21 -39.90 -11.98
N ALA A 143 -4.16 -38.59 -12.23
CA ALA A 143 -3.12 -37.97 -13.04
C ALA A 143 -2.55 -36.75 -12.32
N ARG A 144 -1.30 -36.41 -12.63
CA ARG A 144 -0.60 -35.29 -12.00
C ARG A 144 0.51 -34.73 -12.89
N ALA A 145 0.42 -33.45 -13.20
CA ALA A 145 1.53 -32.68 -13.75
C ALA A 145 2.43 -32.11 -12.63
N PHE A 146 3.75 -32.25 -12.76
CA PHE A 146 4.73 -31.72 -11.81
C PHE A 146 6.07 -31.41 -12.45
N GLY A 147 6.90 -30.59 -11.80
CA GLY A 147 8.23 -30.25 -12.31
C GLY A 147 8.71 -28.88 -11.84
N ALA A 148 9.85 -28.47 -12.38
CA ALA A 148 10.46 -27.18 -12.12
C ALA A 148 11.37 -26.77 -13.30
N TRP A 149 11.62 -25.47 -13.45
CA TRP A 149 12.59 -24.91 -14.39
C TRP A 149 12.31 -25.29 -15.86
N GLY A 150 11.04 -25.35 -16.25
CA GLY A 150 10.68 -25.72 -17.61
C GLY A 150 10.87 -27.20 -17.96
N ARG A 151 11.28 -28.05 -17.00
CA ARG A 151 11.33 -29.52 -17.14
C ARG A 151 10.18 -30.12 -16.36
N TYR A 152 9.23 -30.69 -17.08
CA TYR A 152 7.98 -31.17 -16.51
C TYR A 152 7.78 -32.67 -16.73
N TRP A 153 6.99 -33.25 -15.84
CA TRP A 153 6.53 -34.63 -15.90
C TRP A 153 5.01 -34.63 -15.80
N ILE A 154 4.37 -35.50 -16.57
CA ILE A 154 2.95 -35.83 -16.40
C ILE A 154 2.89 -37.30 -16.02
N ALA A 155 2.47 -37.57 -14.79
CA ALA A 155 2.25 -38.92 -14.30
C ALA A 155 0.79 -39.30 -14.44
N ILE A 156 0.50 -40.45 -15.05
CA ILE A 156 -0.86 -40.98 -15.24
C ILE A 156 -0.92 -42.38 -14.65
N ASP A 157 -1.90 -42.64 -13.81
CA ASP A 157 -2.14 -43.96 -13.28
C ASP A 157 -2.74 -44.88 -14.34
N ARG A 158 -2.26 -46.13 -14.37
CA ARG A 158 -2.73 -47.17 -15.29
C ARG A 158 -4.25 -47.32 -15.33
N GLY A 159 -4.92 -47.12 -14.19
CA GLY A 159 -6.39 -47.22 -14.09
C GLY A 159 -7.17 -46.12 -14.81
N LEU A 160 -6.52 -45.03 -15.26
CA LEU A 160 -7.15 -44.01 -16.10
C LEU A 160 -7.00 -44.30 -17.60
N LEU A 161 -6.10 -45.21 -17.97
CA LEU A 161 -5.88 -45.61 -19.36
C LEU A 161 -6.66 -46.92 -19.57
N PRO A 162 -7.73 -46.94 -20.38
CA PRO A 162 -8.49 -48.17 -20.62
C PRO A 162 -7.65 -49.23 -21.34
N ALA A 163 -8.02 -50.49 -21.17
CA ALA A 163 -7.58 -51.56 -22.07
C ALA A 163 -8.18 -51.34 -23.47
N GLU A 164 -7.49 -51.78 -24.53
CA GLU A 164 -7.87 -51.52 -25.94
C GLU A 164 -9.30 -51.93 -26.30
N ALA A 165 -9.88 -52.90 -25.60
CA ALA A 165 -11.21 -53.43 -25.88
C ALA A 165 -12.38 -52.50 -25.47
N GLU A 166 -12.16 -51.52 -24.59
CA GLU A 166 -13.23 -50.70 -24.02
C GLU A 166 -13.23 -49.28 -24.59
N GLY A 167 -13.75 -49.12 -25.81
CA GLY A 167 -13.82 -47.83 -26.54
C GLY A 167 -14.49 -46.65 -25.81
N ALA A 168 -15.16 -46.89 -24.67
CA ALA A 168 -15.75 -45.85 -23.82
C ALA A 168 -14.75 -45.21 -22.83
N GLY A 169 -13.65 -45.88 -22.48
CA GLY A 169 -12.68 -45.38 -21.50
C GLY A 169 -11.67 -44.38 -22.08
N THR A 170 -11.48 -44.37 -23.40
CA THR A 170 -10.43 -43.59 -24.08
C THR A 170 -10.71 -42.10 -23.98
N GLY A 171 -11.98 -41.71 -24.05
CA GLY A 171 -12.37 -40.31 -23.92
C GLY A 171 -12.10 -39.71 -22.54
N SER A 172 -12.23 -40.50 -21.47
CA SER A 172 -11.90 -40.04 -20.11
C SER A 172 -10.39 -39.81 -19.96
N ALA A 173 -9.57 -40.70 -20.51
CA ALA A 173 -8.12 -40.53 -20.57
C ALA A 173 -7.72 -39.27 -21.34
N VAL A 174 -8.32 -39.05 -22.52
CA VAL A 174 -8.11 -37.85 -23.34
C VAL A 174 -8.45 -36.59 -22.55
N ALA A 175 -9.62 -36.52 -21.91
CA ALA A 175 -10.00 -35.35 -21.11
C ALA A 175 -9.02 -35.05 -19.97
N VAL A 176 -8.56 -36.09 -19.26
CA VAL A 176 -7.60 -35.92 -18.16
C VAL A 176 -6.24 -35.48 -18.70
N ILE A 177 -5.74 -36.07 -19.79
CA ILE A 177 -4.46 -35.68 -20.41
C ILE A 177 -4.52 -34.22 -20.88
N HIS A 178 -5.61 -33.80 -21.51
CA HIS A 178 -5.80 -32.41 -21.93
C HIS A 178 -5.86 -31.44 -20.74
N HIS A 179 -6.45 -31.83 -19.61
CA HIS A 179 -6.45 -31.05 -18.37
C HIS A 179 -5.03 -30.90 -17.80
N GLU A 180 -4.28 -31.99 -17.67
CA GLU A 180 -2.89 -31.94 -17.17
C GLU A 180 -1.97 -31.17 -18.12
N ALA A 181 -2.13 -31.35 -19.44
CA ALA A 181 -1.42 -30.58 -20.46
C ALA A 181 -1.78 -29.08 -20.41
N ALA A 182 -3.01 -28.73 -20.04
CA ALA A 182 -3.42 -27.35 -19.86
C ALA A 182 -2.64 -26.67 -18.71
N HIS A 183 -2.32 -27.38 -17.62
CA HIS A 183 -1.45 -26.85 -16.56
C HIS A 183 -0.03 -26.55 -17.07
N VAL A 184 0.55 -27.41 -17.90
CA VAL A 184 1.85 -27.14 -18.55
C VAL A 184 1.77 -25.89 -19.42
N ARG A 185 0.77 -25.82 -20.31
CA ARG A 185 0.57 -24.68 -21.22
C ARG A 185 0.28 -23.36 -20.49
N ASN A 186 -0.39 -23.43 -19.33
CA ASN A 186 -0.62 -22.26 -18.48
C ASN A 186 0.63 -21.82 -17.71
N ARG A 187 1.73 -22.59 -17.74
CA ARG A 187 2.87 -22.48 -16.81
C ARG A 187 2.44 -22.54 -15.35
N ASP A 188 1.36 -23.24 -15.07
CA ASP A 188 0.83 -23.33 -13.71
C ASP A 188 1.75 -24.13 -12.80
N ILE A 189 2.50 -25.10 -13.34
CA ILE A 189 3.38 -26.01 -12.60
C ILE A 189 4.40 -25.21 -11.78
N ASP A 190 5.29 -24.45 -12.43
CA ASP A 190 6.33 -23.68 -11.73
C ASP A 190 5.73 -22.78 -10.65
N ILE A 191 4.65 -22.08 -10.98
CA ILE A 191 3.99 -21.16 -10.06
C ILE A 191 3.40 -21.91 -8.86
N THR A 192 2.88 -23.12 -9.06
CA THR A 192 2.39 -24.00 -7.98
C THR A 192 3.50 -24.38 -7.04
N TYR A 193 4.59 -24.91 -7.59
CA TYR A 193 5.67 -25.47 -6.79
C TYR A 193 6.39 -24.35 -6.07
N LEU A 194 6.58 -23.19 -6.70
CA LEU A 194 7.08 -21.99 -6.04
C LEU A 194 6.17 -21.54 -4.90
N THR A 195 4.85 -21.51 -5.13
CA THR A 195 3.87 -21.15 -4.09
C THR A 195 3.90 -22.13 -2.91
N ILE A 196 3.92 -23.43 -3.19
CA ILE A 196 4.01 -24.49 -2.18
C ILE A 196 5.32 -24.35 -1.40
N ALA A 197 6.41 -24.04 -2.09
CA ALA A 197 7.72 -23.89 -1.48
C ALA A 197 7.82 -22.66 -0.58
N ILE A 198 7.30 -21.51 -1.02
CA ILE A 198 7.18 -20.29 -0.21
C ILE A 198 6.33 -20.55 1.03
N TRP A 199 5.22 -21.26 0.89
CA TRP A 199 4.38 -21.68 2.01
C TRP A 199 5.15 -22.55 3.01
N TRP A 200 5.91 -23.54 2.54
CA TRP A 200 6.73 -24.39 3.42
C TRP A 200 7.89 -23.63 4.07
N GLY A 201 8.52 -22.69 3.36
CA GLY A 201 9.55 -21.82 3.92
C GLY A 201 9.02 -20.97 5.07
N PHE A 202 7.87 -20.32 4.87
CA PHE A 202 7.18 -19.58 5.92
C PHE A 202 6.78 -20.47 7.10
N LEU A 203 6.20 -21.65 6.84
CA LEU A 203 5.77 -22.55 7.89
C LEU A 203 6.97 -23.09 8.68
N ALA A 204 8.07 -23.43 8.02
CA ALA A 204 9.28 -23.92 8.68
C ALA A 204 9.84 -22.88 9.66
N ILE A 205 9.91 -21.61 9.26
CA ILE A 205 10.38 -20.52 10.12
C ILE A 205 9.38 -20.22 11.22
N SER A 206 8.09 -20.15 10.91
CA SER A 206 7.06 -19.93 11.94
C SER A 206 7.09 -21.03 13.01
N LEU A 207 7.26 -22.29 12.60
CA LEU A 207 7.37 -23.42 13.53
C LEU A 207 8.68 -23.41 14.31
N LEU A 208 9.79 -23.00 13.71
CA LEU A 208 11.07 -22.84 14.39
C LEU A 208 11.01 -21.77 15.49
N LEU A 209 10.25 -20.70 15.25
CA LEU A 209 10.13 -19.56 16.17
C LEU A 209 9.04 -19.73 17.22
N LEU A 210 8.08 -20.62 17.00
CA LEU A 210 6.97 -20.86 17.92
C LEU A 210 7.41 -21.27 19.35
N PRO A 211 8.42 -22.15 19.56
CA PRO A 211 8.93 -22.45 20.90
C PRO A 211 9.48 -21.23 21.64
N LEU A 212 10.13 -20.30 20.93
CA LEU A 212 10.65 -19.06 21.52
C LEU A 212 9.51 -18.16 22.01
N ALA A 213 8.39 -18.13 21.27
CA ALA A 213 7.21 -17.40 21.71
C ALA A 213 6.62 -17.96 23.00
N PHE A 214 6.69 -19.28 23.24
CA PHE A 214 6.21 -19.89 24.48
C PHE A 214 7.05 -19.58 25.72
N LEU A 215 8.28 -19.08 25.56
CA LEU A 215 9.10 -18.62 26.68
C LEU A 215 8.55 -17.34 27.32
N ASN A 216 7.67 -16.61 26.62
CA ASN A 216 7.06 -15.39 27.12
C ASN A 216 5.53 -15.40 26.91
N ARG A 217 4.76 -15.53 27.99
CA ARG A 217 3.29 -15.57 27.95
C ARG A 217 2.68 -14.35 27.24
N GLN A 218 3.27 -13.17 27.42
CA GLN A 218 2.79 -11.94 26.79
C GLN A 218 2.94 -12.01 25.26
N VAL A 219 4.06 -12.57 24.79
CA VAL A 219 4.28 -12.83 23.36
C VAL A 219 3.21 -13.78 22.81
N VAL A 220 2.88 -14.87 23.51
CA VAL A 220 1.81 -15.77 23.04
C VAL A 220 0.46 -15.07 22.90
N VAL A 221 0.10 -14.19 23.84
CA VAL A 221 -1.17 -13.46 23.80
C VAL A 221 -1.18 -12.41 22.69
N ASP A 222 -0.13 -11.59 22.61
CA ASP A 222 -0.04 -10.47 21.68
C ASP A 222 0.13 -10.94 20.22
N PHE A 223 0.72 -12.11 20.01
CA PHE A 223 1.07 -12.61 18.67
C PHE A 223 0.28 -13.84 18.23
N GLY A 224 -0.20 -14.67 19.15
CA GLY A 224 -0.83 -15.95 18.83
C GLY A 224 -2.08 -15.78 17.98
N LEU A 225 -2.95 -14.82 18.32
CA LEU A 225 -4.15 -14.52 17.55
C LEU A 225 -3.82 -13.92 16.17
N PRO A 226 -3.02 -12.83 16.05
CA PRO A 226 -2.54 -12.35 14.76
C PRO A 226 -1.95 -13.42 13.84
N LEU A 227 -1.05 -14.25 14.37
CA LEU A 227 -0.42 -15.33 13.60
C LEU A 227 -1.45 -16.38 13.15
N ALA A 228 -2.37 -16.78 14.03
CA ALA A 228 -3.43 -17.72 13.69
C ALA A 228 -4.35 -17.17 12.58
N VAL A 229 -4.71 -15.89 12.65
CA VAL A 229 -5.52 -15.23 11.62
C VAL A 229 -4.74 -15.12 10.31
N ALA A 230 -3.48 -14.69 10.34
CA ALA A 230 -2.61 -14.63 9.16
C ALA A 230 -2.47 -16.00 8.50
N LEU A 231 -2.25 -17.07 9.28
CA LEU A 231 -2.22 -18.46 8.80
C LEU A 231 -3.55 -18.87 8.17
N ALA A 232 -4.69 -18.58 8.81
CA ALA A 232 -6.01 -18.89 8.27
C ALA A 232 -6.27 -18.18 6.94
N VAL A 233 -5.91 -16.89 6.85
CA VAL A 233 -5.97 -16.08 5.63
C VAL A 233 -5.10 -16.68 4.54
N LEU A 234 -3.86 -17.05 4.84
CA LEU A 234 -2.93 -17.63 3.87
C LEU A 234 -3.39 -19.01 3.37
N VAL A 235 -3.87 -19.89 4.25
CA VAL A 235 -4.46 -21.18 3.87
C VAL A 235 -5.63 -20.97 2.93
N HIS A 236 -6.49 -20.00 3.24
CA HIS A 236 -7.63 -19.68 2.40
C HIS A 236 -7.20 -19.09 1.03
N ALA A 237 -6.25 -18.16 1.02
CA ALA A 237 -5.69 -17.58 -0.20
C ALA A 237 -5.05 -18.64 -1.09
N ARG A 238 -4.26 -19.56 -0.50
CA ARG A 238 -3.70 -20.73 -1.16
C ARG A 238 -4.78 -21.60 -1.79
N ALA A 239 -5.80 -21.96 -1.03
CA ALA A 239 -6.90 -22.78 -1.55
C ALA A 239 -7.62 -22.09 -2.72
N ARG A 240 -7.83 -20.76 -2.66
CA ARG A 240 -8.42 -19.99 -3.76
C ARG A 240 -7.54 -19.96 -5.01
N VAL A 241 -6.22 -19.81 -4.85
CA VAL A 241 -5.25 -19.87 -5.95
C VAL A 241 -5.34 -21.23 -6.65
N LEU A 242 -5.30 -22.32 -5.87
CA LEU A 242 -5.40 -23.68 -6.42
C LEU A 242 -6.72 -23.88 -7.18
N ARG A 243 -7.85 -23.51 -6.57
CA ARG A 243 -9.17 -23.62 -7.22
C ARG A 243 -9.25 -22.89 -8.55
N VAL A 244 -8.75 -21.65 -8.61
CA VAL A 244 -8.80 -20.84 -9.84
C VAL A 244 -8.00 -21.48 -10.95
N ARG A 245 -6.87 -22.12 -10.65
CA ARG A 245 -6.04 -22.77 -11.66
C ARG A 245 -6.71 -23.99 -12.26
N GLU A 246 -7.37 -24.79 -11.43
CA GLU A 246 -8.20 -25.91 -11.92
C GLU A 246 -9.25 -25.41 -12.91
N LEU A 247 -9.94 -24.31 -12.60
CA LEU A 247 -10.92 -23.71 -13.50
C LEU A 247 -10.31 -23.20 -14.81
N TYR A 248 -9.06 -22.74 -14.78
CA TYR A 248 -8.32 -22.34 -15.98
C TYR A 248 -7.89 -23.52 -16.83
N ALA A 249 -7.43 -24.60 -16.21
CA ALA A 249 -7.11 -25.85 -16.89
C ALA A 249 -8.36 -26.46 -17.51
N ASP A 250 -9.48 -26.47 -16.78
CA ASP A 250 -10.79 -26.91 -17.29
C ASP A 250 -11.21 -26.14 -18.55
N ALA A 251 -11.20 -24.81 -18.47
CA ALA A 251 -11.62 -23.96 -19.58
C ALA A 251 -10.71 -24.10 -20.80
N ARG A 252 -9.39 -24.28 -20.60
CA ARG A 252 -8.43 -24.50 -21.68
C ARG A 252 -8.54 -25.89 -22.29
N SER A 253 -8.70 -26.92 -21.46
CA SER A 253 -8.95 -28.29 -21.91
C SER A 253 -10.23 -28.36 -22.74
N ALA A 254 -11.27 -27.64 -22.34
CA ALA A 254 -12.55 -27.60 -23.04
C ALA A 254 -12.53 -26.84 -24.38
N LEU A 255 -11.42 -26.18 -24.73
CA LEU A 255 -11.24 -25.64 -26.09
C LEU A 255 -11.07 -26.77 -27.11
N ASP A 256 -10.63 -27.94 -26.67
CA ASP A 256 -10.57 -29.12 -27.52
C ASP A 256 -11.97 -29.77 -27.61
N PRO A 257 -12.56 -29.87 -28.82
CA PRO A 257 -13.87 -30.49 -29.01
C PRO A 257 -13.94 -31.96 -28.57
N GLN A 258 -12.83 -32.69 -28.61
CA GLN A 258 -12.77 -34.09 -28.19
C GLN A 258 -12.74 -34.20 -26.66
N ALA A 259 -12.00 -33.34 -25.96
CA ALA A 259 -11.88 -33.41 -24.51
C ALA A 259 -13.14 -32.91 -23.78
N ARG A 260 -13.84 -31.92 -24.33
CA ARG A 260 -14.94 -31.21 -23.65
C ARG A 260 -16.11 -32.11 -23.21
N PRO A 261 -16.69 -33.00 -24.06
CA PRO A 261 -17.81 -33.84 -23.65
C PRO A 261 -17.44 -34.79 -22.52
N TRP A 262 -16.25 -35.37 -22.57
CA TRP A 262 -15.74 -36.28 -21.55
C TRP A 262 -15.43 -35.57 -20.24
N LEU A 263 -14.89 -34.35 -20.29
CA LEU A 263 -14.70 -33.53 -19.08
C LEU A 263 -16.04 -33.21 -18.40
N LEU A 264 -17.07 -32.86 -19.17
CA LEU A 264 -18.42 -32.63 -18.65
C LEU A 264 -19.04 -33.91 -18.08
N HIS A 265 -18.83 -35.06 -18.72
CA HIS A 265 -19.28 -36.37 -18.24
C HIS A 265 -18.61 -36.74 -16.91
N LEU A 266 -17.30 -36.60 -16.80
CA LEU A 266 -16.54 -36.87 -15.57
C LEU A 266 -17.02 -35.99 -14.41
N LEU A 267 -17.27 -34.71 -14.67
CA LEU A 267 -17.82 -33.77 -13.69
C LEU A 267 -19.31 -34.02 -13.38
N GLY A 268 -20.01 -34.80 -14.21
CA GLY A 268 -21.40 -35.23 -14.04
C GLY A 268 -21.62 -36.21 -12.90
N ARG A 269 -20.57 -36.93 -12.50
CA ARG A 269 -20.65 -37.97 -11.46
C ARG A 269 -20.99 -37.35 -10.11
N PRO A 270 -21.95 -37.92 -9.35
CA PRO A 270 -22.32 -37.37 -8.05
C PRO A 270 -21.11 -37.36 -7.12
N ALA A 271 -20.72 -36.19 -6.64
CA ALA A 271 -19.67 -36.07 -5.65
C ALA A 271 -20.14 -36.73 -4.35
N ARG A 272 -19.27 -37.52 -3.71
CA ARG A 272 -19.53 -38.02 -2.34
C ARG A 272 -19.82 -36.83 -1.43
N THR A 273 -21.05 -36.74 -0.95
CA THR A 273 -21.49 -35.68 -0.05
C THR A 273 -20.83 -35.91 1.31
N VAL A 274 -20.08 -34.91 1.78
CA VAL A 274 -19.59 -34.87 3.16
C VAL A 274 -20.55 -33.97 3.94
N SER A 275 -21.20 -34.52 4.96
CA SER A 275 -22.08 -33.80 5.87
C SER A 275 -21.33 -33.22 7.08
N GLY A 276 -21.93 -32.24 7.75
CA GLY A 276 -21.46 -31.71 9.04
C GLY A 276 -20.30 -30.70 8.96
N PRO A 277 -19.61 -30.42 10.10
CA PRO A 277 -18.56 -29.41 10.20
C PRO A 277 -17.35 -29.70 9.32
N LYS A 278 -17.09 -30.99 9.02
CA LYS A 278 -16.08 -31.43 8.05
C LYS A 278 -16.32 -30.84 6.66
N ARG A 279 -17.57 -30.54 6.29
CA ARG A 279 -17.91 -29.88 5.01
C ARG A 279 -17.35 -28.47 4.94
N VAL A 280 -17.47 -27.70 6.02
CA VAL A 280 -16.98 -26.31 6.08
C VAL A 280 -15.46 -26.28 6.05
N LEU A 281 -14.81 -27.10 6.89
CA LEU A 281 -13.35 -27.21 6.90
C LEU A 281 -12.81 -27.68 5.54
N ARG A 282 -13.46 -28.68 4.92
CA ARG A 282 -13.11 -29.13 3.56
C ARG A 282 -13.37 -28.04 2.53
N ALA A 283 -14.46 -27.27 2.62
CA ALA A 283 -14.73 -26.18 1.68
C ALA A 283 -13.65 -25.08 1.77
N LEU A 284 -13.17 -24.78 2.97
CA LEU A 284 -12.11 -23.81 3.21
C LEU A 284 -10.75 -24.29 2.68
N THR A 285 -10.42 -25.57 2.91
CA THR A 285 -9.10 -26.15 2.60
C THR A 285 -9.02 -26.88 1.25
N SER A 286 -10.15 -27.16 0.59
CA SER A 286 -10.16 -27.91 -0.67
C SER A 286 -9.46 -27.13 -1.78
N ALA A 287 -8.44 -27.75 -2.36
CA ALA A 287 -7.74 -27.27 -3.54
C ALA A 287 -8.57 -27.34 -4.81
N HIS A 288 -9.58 -28.23 -4.87
CA HIS A 288 -10.43 -28.40 -6.05
C HIS A 288 -11.75 -27.63 -5.91
N PRO A 289 -12.20 -26.94 -6.97
CA PRO A 289 -13.53 -26.34 -7.02
C PRO A 289 -14.63 -27.42 -7.02
N PRO A 290 -15.83 -27.10 -6.53
CA PRO A 290 -17.01 -27.95 -6.69
C PRO A 290 -17.29 -28.31 -8.17
N PRO A 291 -17.74 -29.53 -8.49
CA PRO A 291 -17.94 -29.97 -9.87
C PRO A 291 -18.94 -29.12 -10.68
N ASP A 292 -19.97 -28.58 -10.03
CA ASP A 292 -20.95 -27.66 -10.61
C ASP A 292 -20.31 -26.34 -11.05
N VAL A 293 -19.38 -25.81 -10.25
CA VAL A 293 -18.62 -24.60 -10.59
C VAL A 293 -17.70 -24.88 -11.79
N ARG A 294 -17.00 -26.03 -11.80
CA ARG A 294 -16.16 -26.45 -12.94
C ARG A 294 -16.98 -26.58 -14.22
N ARG A 295 -18.14 -27.27 -14.15
CA ARG A 295 -19.06 -27.45 -15.28
C ARG A 295 -19.56 -26.10 -15.82
N ALA A 296 -19.98 -25.21 -14.91
CA ALA A 296 -20.45 -23.89 -15.28
C ALA A 296 -19.34 -23.02 -15.91
N THR A 297 -18.08 -23.20 -15.50
CA THR A 297 -16.93 -22.51 -16.11
C THR A 297 -16.58 -23.09 -17.49
N ILE A 298 -16.68 -24.40 -17.69
CA ILE A 298 -16.52 -25.03 -19.02
C ILE A 298 -17.59 -24.53 -19.99
N GLN A 299 -18.82 -24.35 -19.50
CA GLN A 299 -19.93 -23.82 -20.30
C GLN A 299 -19.79 -22.32 -20.57
N ASP A 300 -19.34 -21.54 -19.58
CA ASP A 300 -19.10 -20.09 -19.69
C ASP A 300 -17.72 -19.71 -19.12
N PRO A 301 -16.66 -19.76 -19.96
CA PRO A 301 -15.31 -19.37 -19.56
C PRO A 301 -15.20 -17.90 -19.12
N ARG A 302 -16.16 -17.03 -19.49
CA ARG A 302 -16.17 -15.61 -19.08
C ARG A 302 -16.32 -15.47 -17.56
N ARG A 303 -16.78 -16.50 -16.85
CA ARG A 303 -16.80 -16.54 -15.38
C ARG A 303 -15.42 -16.37 -14.77
N LEU A 304 -14.37 -16.82 -15.45
CA LEU A 304 -12.97 -16.64 -15.02
C LEU A 304 -12.56 -15.17 -14.96
N LEU A 305 -13.18 -14.31 -15.75
CA LEU A 305 -12.86 -12.88 -15.81
C LEU A 305 -13.38 -12.10 -14.60
N ARG A 306 -14.29 -12.68 -13.79
CA ARG A 306 -14.77 -12.01 -12.58
C ARG A 306 -13.65 -11.91 -11.54
N GLY A 307 -13.17 -10.69 -11.29
CA GLY A 307 -12.44 -10.36 -10.07
C GLY A 307 -13.40 -10.39 -8.88
N GLY A 308 -12.97 -10.97 -7.76
CA GLY A 308 -13.75 -10.97 -6.53
C GLY A 308 -13.29 -9.86 -5.59
N ASP A 309 -14.21 -9.19 -4.92
CA ASP A 309 -13.87 -8.21 -3.87
C ASP A 309 -13.01 -8.82 -2.77
N ALA A 310 -13.16 -10.12 -2.52
CA ALA A 310 -12.29 -10.85 -1.59
C ALA A 310 -10.81 -10.82 -2.02
N ASP A 311 -10.49 -10.87 -3.32
CA ASP A 311 -9.09 -10.75 -3.78
C ASP A 311 -8.53 -9.34 -3.47
N VAL A 312 -9.39 -8.32 -3.57
CA VAL A 312 -9.06 -6.93 -3.27
C VAL A 312 -8.91 -6.71 -1.75
N ALA A 313 -9.81 -7.29 -0.95
CA ALA A 313 -9.71 -7.28 0.51
C ALA A 313 -8.44 -8.00 0.99
N PHE A 314 -8.07 -9.14 0.41
CA PHE A 314 -6.80 -9.81 0.72
C PHE A 314 -5.58 -8.97 0.35
N THR A 315 -5.68 -8.19 -0.74
CA THR A 315 -4.60 -7.26 -1.13
C THR A 315 -4.44 -6.17 -0.09
N GLY A 316 -5.54 -5.57 0.38
CA GLY A 316 -5.53 -4.60 1.46
C GLY A 316 -4.99 -5.20 2.75
N PHE A 317 -5.43 -6.40 3.11
CA PHE A 317 -4.96 -7.12 4.29
C PHE A 317 -3.45 -7.32 4.30
N ALA A 318 -2.87 -7.79 3.19
CA ALA A 318 -1.43 -7.96 3.07
C ALA A 318 -0.64 -6.64 3.23
N ILE A 319 -1.20 -5.52 2.76
CA ILE A 319 -0.59 -4.19 2.92
C ILE A 319 -0.69 -3.73 4.38
N GLY A 320 -1.90 -3.79 4.97
CA GLY A 320 -2.12 -3.39 6.36
C GLY A 320 -1.24 -4.15 7.35
N LEU A 321 -1.06 -5.47 7.10
CA LEU A 321 -0.26 -6.36 7.93
C LEU A 321 1.25 -6.04 7.92
N SER A 322 1.76 -5.43 6.84
CA SER A 322 3.19 -5.49 6.52
C SER A 322 3.85 -4.18 6.22
N TYR A 323 3.07 -3.15 5.92
CA TYR A 323 3.62 -1.84 5.60
C TYR A 323 4.47 -1.32 6.76
N SER A 324 3.88 -1.16 7.95
CA SER A 324 4.58 -0.64 9.12
C SER A 324 5.75 -1.53 9.55
N VAL A 325 5.62 -2.86 9.37
CA VAL A 325 6.70 -3.80 9.66
C VAL A 325 7.88 -3.60 8.72
N LEU A 326 7.64 -3.39 7.42
CA LEU A 326 8.71 -3.12 6.47
C LEU A 326 9.36 -1.75 6.71
N GLN A 327 8.60 -0.76 7.20
CA GLN A 327 9.17 0.55 7.57
C GLN A 327 10.28 0.42 8.63
N LEU A 328 10.09 -0.47 9.62
CA LEU A 328 11.11 -0.75 10.65
C LEU A 328 12.44 -1.28 10.08
N PHE A 329 12.43 -1.81 8.85
CA PHE A 329 13.60 -2.46 8.25
C PHE A 329 14.25 -1.66 7.11
N LEU A 330 13.63 -0.56 6.69
CA LEU A 330 14.16 0.33 5.68
C LEU A 330 14.43 1.71 6.32
N PRO A 331 15.37 1.79 7.30
CA PRO A 331 15.67 3.05 7.96
C PRO A 331 16.11 4.07 6.94
N THR A 332 15.56 5.28 7.03
CA THR A 332 15.97 6.39 6.17
C THR A 332 17.07 7.17 6.90
N PRO A 333 18.21 7.48 6.25
CA PRO A 333 19.35 8.13 6.92
C PRO A 333 19.06 9.47 7.63
N ASP A 334 17.88 10.06 7.43
CA ASP A 334 17.45 11.39 7.91
C ASP A 334 16.32 11.34 8.98
N ASP A 335 16.15 10.22 9.70
CA ASP A 335 14.97 9.94 10.54
C ASP A 335 14.71 10.91 11.72
N ALA A 336 15.59 11.89 11.97
CA ALA A 336 15.27 13.02 12.86
C ALA A 336 14.12 13.91 12.36
N GLY A 337 13.77 13.84 11.06
CA GLY A 337 12.80 14.75 10.42
C GLY A 337 11.47 14.13 9.98
N GLY A 338 11.17 12.87 10.34
CA GLY A 338 9.92 12.22 9.94
C GLY A 338 9.74 12.09 8.42
N ARG A 339 10.84 11.92 7.67
CA ARG A 339 10.75 11.60 6.24
C ARG A 339 10.23 10.17 6.11
N PHE A 340 8.93 10.05 5.84
CA PHE A 340 8.26 8.78 5.61
C PHE A 340 9.03 7.91 4.61
N SER A 341 8.99 6.60 4.83
CA SER A 341 9.75 5.63 4.04
C SER A 341 9.18 5.50 2.62
N LEU A 342 9.51 6.47 1.76
CA LEU A 342 9.23 6.43 0.32
C LEU A 342 9.59 5.07 -0.31
N PRO A 343 10.68 4.38 0.08
CA PRO A 343 10.97 3.03 -0.41
C PRO A 343 9.86 2.01 -0.10
N THR A 344 9.37 1.96 1.14
CA THR A 344 8.26 1.09 1.55
C THR A 344 6.99 1.44 0.79
N ALA A 345 6.66 2.73 0.70
CA ALA A 345 5.51 3.21 -0.05
C ALA A 345 5.58 2.78 -1.51
N LEU A 346 6.75 2.90 -2.15
CA LEU A 346 6.98 2.51 -3.54
C LEU A 346 6.83 1.00 -3.77
N ILE A 347 7.38 0.16 -2.88
CA ILE A 347 7.27 -1.29 -2.95
C ILE A 347 5.79 -1.72 -2.86
N PHE A 348 5.07 -1.26 -1.84
CA PHE A 348 3.68 -1.63 -1.64
C PHE A 348 2.74 -1.00 -2.68
N ALA A 349 3.01 0.23 -3.13
CA ALA A 349 2.25 0.86 -4.19
C ALA A 349 2.38 0.10 -5.51
N THR A 350 3.59 -0.32 -5.87
CA THR A 350 3.86 -1.12 -7.08
C THR A 350 3.13 -2.46 -7.03
N PHE A 351 3.17 -3.12 -5.88
CA PHE A 351 2.41 -4.35 -5.66
C PHE A 351 0.90 -4.13 -5.76
N LEU A 352 0.37 -3.13 -5.03
CA LEU A 352 -1.03 -2.78 -4.98
C LEU A 352 -1.58 -2.50 -6.38
N THR A 353 -0.94 -1.60 -7.13
CA THR A 353 -1.39 -1.21 -8.47
C THR A 353 -1.29 -2.35 -9.45
N THR A 354 -0.25 -3.19 -9.39
CA THR A 354 -0.12 -4.37 -10.26
C THR A 354 -1.26 -5.37 -10.04
N VAL A 355 -1.57 -5.69 -8.78
CA VAL A 355 -2.63 -6.64 -8.43
C VAL A 355 -4.00 -6.07 -8.77
N LEU A 356 -4.29 -4.83 -8.35
CA LEU A 356 -5.57 -4.17 -8.63
C LEU A 356 -5.80 -3.97 -10.12
N THR A 357 -4.79 -3.54 -10.88
CA THR A 357 -4.92 -3.33 -12.32
C THR A 357 -5.38 -4.61 -12.99
N ALA A 358 -4.73 -5.74 -12.72
CA ALA A 358 -5.11 -6.97 -13.38
C ALA A 358 -6.45 -7.56 -12.85
N ILE A 359 -6.85 -7.32 -11.60
CA ILE A 359 -8.19 -7.67 -11.11
C ILE A 359 -9.26 -6.81 -11.81
N ILE A 360 -9.11 -5.49 -11.79
CA ILE A 360 -10.07 -4.52 -12.33
C ILE A 360 -10.18 -4.68 -13.84
N TRP A 361 -9.05 -4.82 -14.55
CA TRP A 361 -9.04 -5.00 -16.00
C TRP A 361 -9.78 -6.24 -16.44
N ARG A 362 -9.59 -7.37 -15.73
CA ARG A 362 -10.32 -8.60 -16.00
C ARG A 362 -11.80 -8.44 -15.73
N SER A 363 -12.18 -7.77 -14.64
CA SER A 363 -13.58 -7.51 -14.32
C SER A 363 -14.24 -6.62 -15.37
N VAL A 364 -13.56 -5.57 -15.84
CA VAL A 364 -14.05 -4.68 -16.92
C VAL A 364 -14.21 -5.45 -18.23
N LEU A 365 -13.21 -6.25 -18.63
CA LEU A 365 -13.32 -7.15 -19.80
C LEU A 365 -14.49 -8.12 -19.67
N GLY A 366 -14.66 -8.71 -18.49
CA GLY A 366 -15.71 -9.68 -18.21
C GLY A 366 -17.12 -9.10 -18.26
N GLU A 367 -17.31 -7.86 -17.78
CA GLU A 367 -18.61 -7.16 -17.86
C GLU A 367 -18.86 -6.60 -19.26
N SER A 368 -17.83 -6.08 -19.94
CA SER A 368 -17.90 -5.66 -21.35
C SER A 368 -18.33 -6.82 -22.26
N ALA A 369 -17.70 -7.99 -22.10
CA ALA A 369 -18.06 -9.21 -22.83
C ALA A 369 -19.48 -9.74 -22.53
N ARG A 370 -20.17 -9.19 -21.52
CA ARG A 370 -21.57 -9.52 -21.17
C ARG A 370 -22.55 -8.39 -21.50
N GLY A 371 -22.09 -7.27 -22.06
CA GLY A 371 -22.91 -6.08 -22.26
C GLY A 371 -23.43 -5.46 -20.96
N ARG A 372 -22.69 -5.63 -19.84
CA ARG A 372 -23.06 -5.12 -18.51
C ARG A 372 -22.23 -3.90 -18.14
N ARG A 373 -22.71 -3.14 -17.15
CA ARG A 373 -21.99 -1.97 -16.62
C ARG A 373 -20.74 -2.41 -15.86
N SER A 374 -19.71 -1.56 -15.87
CA SER A 374 -18.47 -1.75 -15.12
C SER A 374 -18.73 -2.05 -13.64
N PRO A 375 -17.84 -2.82 -12.99
CA PRO A 375 -17.97 -3.14 -11.56
C PRO A 375 -18.05 -1.87 -10.69
N SER A 376 -18.74 -1.97 -9.56
CA SER A 376 -18.83 -0.86 -8.60
C SER A 376 -17.47 -0.57 -7.98
N THR A 377 -16.90 0.58 -8.32
CA THR A 377 -15.61 1.04 -7.80
C THR A 377 -15.66 1.32 -6.30
N ALA A 378 -16.76 1.89 -5.82
CA ALA A 378 -16.97 2.18 -4.39
C ALA A 378 -16.98 0.91 -3.51
N ARG A 379 -17.65 -0.16 -3.96
CA ARG A 379 -17.67 -1.45 -3.27
C ARG A 379 -16.29 -2.11 -3.26
N THR A 380 -15.59 -2.05 -4.39
CA THR A 380 -14.22 -2.59 -4.50
C THR A 380 -13.25 -1.83 -3.59
N ALA A 381 -13.36 -0.51 -3.53
CA ALA A 381 -12.57 0.34 -2.65
C ALA A 381 -12.88 0.09 -1.16
N LEU A 382 -14.16 -0.15 -0.82
CA LEU A 382 -14.54 -0.54 0.53
C LEU A 382 -13.90 -1.88 0.92
N ALA A 383 -13.91 -2.87 0.02
CA ALA A 383 -13.24 -4.15 0.27
C ALA A 383 -11.73 -3.97 0.51
N LEU A 384 -11.06 -3.12 -0.28
CA LEU A 384 -9.65 -2.80 -0.10
C LEU A 384 -9.39 -2.16 1.27
N THR A 385 -10.21 -1.16 1.63
CA THR A 385 -10.14 -0.42 2.90
C THR A 385 -10.31 -1.37 4.08
N CYS A 386 -11.37 -2.19 4.08
CA CYS A 386 -11.60 -3.18 5.12
C CYS A 386 -10.41 -4.15 5.24
N GLY A 387 -9.82 -4.54 4.11
CA GLY A 387 -8.59 -5.32 4.08
C GLY A 387 -7.47 -4.64 4.85
N VAL A 388 -7.13 -3.39 4.48
CA VAL A 388 -6.03 -2.62 5.12
C VAL A 388 -6.27 -2.47 6.62
N LEU A 389 -7.47 -2.07 7.03
CA LEU A 389 -7.79 -1.88 8.45
C LEU A 389 -7.69 -3.19 9.23
N VAL A 390 -8.25 -4.29 8.73
CA VAL A 390 -8.14 -5.61 9.38
C VAL A 390 -6.67 -6.06 9.45
N GLY A 391 -5.90 -5.81 8.40
CA GLY A 391 -4.46 -6.08 8.38
C GLY A 391 -3.74 -5.32 9.49
N GLN A 392 -4.01 -4.02 9.66
CA GLN A 392 -3.38 -3.18 10.68
C GLN A 392 -3.74 -3.58 12.11
N VAL A 393 -5.00 -3.93 12.37
CA VAL A 393 -5.44 -4.43 13.69
C VAL A 393 -4.72 -5.74 14.06
N LEU A 394 -4.33 -6.52 13.06
CA LEU A 394 -3.61 -7.77 13.22
C LEU A 394 -2.10 -7.61 13.04
N THR A 395 -1.60 -6.39 12.80
CA THR A 395 -0.17 -6.13 12.79
C THR A 395 0.29 -6.05 14.23
N PRO A 396 1.15 -6.97 14.67
CA PRO A 396 1.46 -7.06 16.07
C PRO A 396 2.68 -6.21 16.41
N GLY A 397 2.71 -5.71 17.65
CA GLY A 397 3.86 -5.05 18.23
C GLY A 397 3.54 -3.67 18.81
N PRO A 398 4.07 -3.32 19.99
CA PRO A 398 3.80 -2.05 20.65
C PRO A 398 4.43 -0.84 19.93
N HIS A 399 5.34 -1.09 18.99
CA HIS A 399 6.06 -0.06 18.23
C HIS A 399 5.40 0.24 16.88
N VAL A 400 4.40 -0.55 16.50
CA VAL A 400 3.68 -0.33 15.25
C VAL A 400 2.49 0.56 15.55
N VAL A 401 2.43 1.69 14.86
CA VAL A 401 1.24 2.54 14.90
C VAL A 401 0.11 1.82 14.14
N THR A 402 -0.92 1.43 14.87
CA THR A 402 -2.06 0.69 14.34
C THR A 402 -3.35 1.51 14.42
N TRP A 403 -4.31 1.16 13.56
CA TRP A 403 -5.60 1.84 13.53
C TRP A 403 -6.46 1.57 14.78
N ASP A 404 -6.30 0.42 15.44
CA ASP A 404 -7.00 0.14 16.70
C ASP A 404 -6.51 1.02 17.85
N ALA A 405 -5.22 1.39 17.91
CA ALA A 405 -4.73 2.36 18.88
C ALA A 405 -5.48 3.69 18.76
N MET A 406 -5.65 4.17 17.52
CA MET A 406 -6.44 5.37 17.24
C MET A 406 -7.94 5.16 17.51
N LEU A 407 -8.48 3.96 17.27
CA LEU A 407 -9.87 3.64 17.58
C LEU A 407 -10.15 3.71 19.09
N VAL A 408 -9.22 3.26 19.92
CA VAL A 408 -9.30 3.34 21.38
C VAL A 408 -9.11 4.79 21.86
N ALA A 409 -8.11 5.50 21.33
CA ALA A 409 -7.78 6.85 21.78
C ALA A 409 -8.76 7.93 21.28
N SER A 410 -9.25 7.82 20.04
CA SER A 410 -10.19 8.77 19.43
C SER A 410 -11.08 8.09 18.38
N PRO A 411 -12.20 7.46 18.79
CA PRO A 411 -13.10 6.79 17.85
C PRO A 411 -13.58 7.66 16.67
N PRO A 412 -13.92 8.96 16.86
CA PRO A 412 -14.27 9.85 15.75
C PRO A 412 -13.11 10.09 14.78
N GLY A 413 -11.88 10.25 15.30
CA GLY A 413 -10.68 10.41 14.48
C GLY A 413 -10.35 9.15 13.69
N ALA A 414 -10.47 7.97 14.31
CA ALA A 414 -10.32 6.68 13.64
C ALA A 414 -11.35 6.46 12.52
N LEU A 415 -12.61 6.87 12.75
CA LEU A 415 -13.66 6.82 11.73
C LEU A 415 -13.37 7.76 10.56
N LEU A 416 -12.95 9.01 10.84
CA LEU A 416 -12.54 9.96 9.80
C LEU A 416 -11.40 9.38 8.96
N LEU A 417 -10.38 8.83 9.62
CA LEU A 417 -9.27 8.14 8.95
C LEU A 417 -9.77 7.01 8.04
N ALA A 418 -10.64 6.13 8.52
CA ALA A 418 -11.19 5.05 7.70
C ALA A 418 -11.95 5.57 6.46
N VAL A 419 -12.69 6.69 6.59
CA VAL A 419 -13.37 7.36 5.48
C VAL A 419 -12.37 7.97 4.49
N LEU A 420 -11.30 8.59 4.97
CA LEU A 420 -10.23 9.14 4.13
C LEU A 420 -9.51 8.03 3.36
N LEU A 421 -9.17 6.92 4.01
CA LEU A 421 -8.59 5.74 3.38
C LEU A 421 -9.52 5.17 2.30
N TRP A 422 -10.82 5.08 2.58
CA TRP A 422 -11.81 4.66 1.59
C TRP A 422 -11.87 5.61 0.40
N GLY A 423 -11.81 6.92 0.63
CA GLY A 423 -11.71 7.94 -0.41
C GLY A 423 -10.49 7.73 -1.32
N TRP A 424 -9.31 7.54 -0.73
CA TRP A 424 -8.07 7.23 -1.48
C TRP A 424 -8.19 5.95 -2.29
N CYS A 425 -8.66 4.88 -1.67
CA CYS A 425 -8.90 3.60 -2.34
C CYS A 425 -9.91 3.76 -3.49
N TRP A 426 -10.92 4.60 -3.33
CA TRP A 426 -11.94 4.84 -4.34
C TRP A 426 -11.40 5.62 -5.54
N ILE A 427 -10.58 6.65 -5.31
CA ILE A 427 -9.89 7.40 -6.36
C ILE A 427 -8.98 6.45 -7.16
N LEU A 428 -8.17 5.63 -6.48
CA LEU A 428 -7.26 4.67 -7.11
C LEU A 428 -8.00 3.59 -7.92
N VAL A 429 -9.05 2.98 -7.35
CA VAL A 429 -9.85 1.98 -8.07
C VAL A 429 -10.61 2.64 -9.23
N GLY A 430 -11.06 3.88 -9.05
CA GLY A 430 -11.72 4.69 -10.08
C GLY A 430 -10.81 4.96 -11.27
N SER A 431 -9.57 5.41 -11.04
CA SER A 431 -8.59 5.67 -12.09
C SER A 431 -8.25 4.39 -12.87
N LEU A 432 -8.03 3.27 -12.17
CA LEU A 432 -7.77 1.97 -12.78
C LEU A 432 -8.96 1.47 -13.60
N SER A 433 -10.18 1.60 -13.09
CA SER A 433 -11.40 1.18 -13.80
C SER A 433 -11.65 2.05 -15.03
N PHE A 434 -11.38 3.35 -14.94
CA PHE A 434 -11.51 4.27 -16.06
C PHE A 434 -10.49 3.94 -17.16
N ALA A 435 -9.21 3.78 -16.80
CA ALA A 435 -8.16 3.36 -17.71
C ALA A 435 -8.48 2.03 -18.40
N ALA A 436 -8.91 1.02 -17.63
CA ALA A 436 -9.30 -0.27 -18.17
C ALA A 436 -10.47 -0.16 -19.16
N THR A 437 -11.47 0.66 -18.85
CA THR A 437 -12.64 0.86 -19.74
C THR A 437 -12.20 1.47 -21.08
N CYS A 438 -11.37 2.52 -21.06
CA CYS A 438 -10.90 3.18 -22.28
C CYS A 438 -10.06 2.25 -23.17
N TRP A 439 -9.11 1.53 -22.58
CA TRP A 439 -8.20 0.66 -23.35
C TRP A 439 -8.86 -0.62 -23.85
N THR A 440 -9.78 -1.20 -23.08
CA THR A 440 -10.49 -2.42 -23.52
C THR A 440 -11.49 -2.14 -24.63
N SER A 441 -11.96 -0.90 -24.77
CA SER A 441 -12.76 -0.49 -25.94
C SER A 441 -11.94 -0.20 -27.19
N GLY A 442 -10.70 0.29 -27.05
CA GLY A 442 -9.91 0.79 -28.17
C GLY A 442 -8.81 -0.15 -28.68
N SER A 443 -8.36 -1.13 -27.89
CA SER A 443 -7.17 -1.93 -28.22
C SER A 443 -7.37 -3.41 -27.93
N ARG A 444 -6.97 -4.27 -28.89
CA ARG A 444 -6.87 -5.73 -28.71
C ARG A 444 -5.56 -6.16 -28.05
N ARG A 445 -4.59 -5.26 -27.85
CA ARG A 445 -3.26 -5.60 -27.32
C ARG A 445 -3.25 -5.63 -25.78
N SER A 446 -2.42 -6.49 -25.20
CA SER A 446 -2.30 -6.73 -23.75
C SER A 446 -1.24 -5.91 -23.02
N TRP A 447 -0.32 -5.24 -23.74
CA TRP A 447 0.70 -4.36 -23.16
C TRP A 447 0.17 -3.19 -22.29
N PRO A 448 -1.03 -2.61 -22.49
CA PRO A 448 -1.48 -1.49 -21.66
C PRO A 448 -1.79 -1.87 -20.21
N LEU A 449 -1.77 -3.16 -19.84
CA LEU A 449 -1.87 -3.59 -18.44
C LEU A 449 -0.70 -3.09 -17.58
N TRP A 450 0.54 -3.28 -18.03
CA TRP A 450 1.73 -2.89 -17.25
C TRP A 450 1.88 -1.37 -17.20
N ALA A 451 1.60 -0.69 -18.32
CA ALA A 451 1.59 0.75 -18.36
C ALA A 451 0.51 1.33 -17.42
N CYS A 452 -0.71 0.76 -17.38
CA CYS A 452 -1.75 1.16 -16.44
C CYS A 452 -1.30 1.02 -14.98
N ALA A 453 -0.66 -0.10 -14.64
CA ALA A 453 -0.16 -0.33 -13.30
C ALA A 453 0.93 0.68 -12.92
N ALA A 454 1.96 0.84 -13.78
CA ALA A 454 3.09 1.75 -13.56
C ALA A 454 2.64 3.20 -13.39
N VAL A 455 1.74 3.66 -14.24
CA VAL A 455 1.16 5.01 -14.21
C VAL A 455 0.41 5.29 -12.90
N ASN A 456 -0.22 4.29 -12.29
CA ASN A 456 -0.95 4.49 -11.04
C ASN A 456 -0.06 4.32 -9.79
N VAL A 457 1.22 3.93 -9.93
CA VAL A 457 2.15 3.77 -8.80
C VAL A 457 2.28 5.07 -7.99
N PRO A 458 2.52 6.26 -8.58
CA PRO A 458 2.71 7.47 -7.78
C PRO A 458 1.46 7.85 -6.97
N LEU A 459 0.26 7.65 -7.54
CA LEU A 459 -1.00 7.87 -6.81
C LEU A 459 -1.13 6.92 -5.61
N ALA A 460 -0.77 5.65 -5.78
CA ALA A 460 -0.77 4.68 -4.70
C ALA A 460 0.33 4.96 -3.66
N VAL A 461 1.50 5.46 -4.07
CA VAL A 461 2.56 5.92 -3.15
C VAL A 461 2.02 7.01 -2.25
N VAL A 462 1.41 8.07 -2.82
CA VAL A 462 0.83 9.16 -2.05
C VAL A 462 -0.24 8.66 -1.09
N ALA A 463 -1.15 7.81 -1.57
CA ALA A 463 -2.24 7.29 -0.76
C ALA A 463 -1.72 6.49 0.45
N LEU A 464 -0.76 5.58 0.23
CA LEU A 464 -0.19 4.76 1.30
C LEU A 464 0.68 5.59 2.25
N ASP A 465 1.57 6.41 1.70
CA ASP A 465 2.46 7.28 2.47
C ASP A 465 1.66 8.22 3.37
N THR A 466 0.70 8.96 2.79
CA THR A 466 -0.19 9.86 3.55
C THR A 466 -0.99 9.09 4.61
N TRP A 467 -1.50 7.89 4.29
CA TRP A 467 -2.26 7.10 5.25
C TRP A 467 -1.44 6.71 6.48
N PHE A 468 -0.29 6.08 6.28
CA PHE A 468 0.54 5.59 7.39
C PHE A 468 1.21 6.74 8.15
N ALA A 469 1.61 7.80 7.45
CA ALA A 469 2.12 9.03 8.05
C ALA A 469 1.07 9.72 8.94
N THR A 470 -0.14 9.97 8.43
CA THR A 470 -1.21 10.57 9.23
C THR A 470 -1.55 9.68 10.42
N LEU A 471 -1.63 8.37 10.23
CA LEU A 471 -1.93 7.44 11.33
C LEU A 471 -0.85 7.51 12.42
N ALA A 472 0.44 7.55 12.04
CA ALA A 472 1.56 7.67 12.97
C ALA A 472 1.43 8.92 13.84
N PHE A 473 1.29 10.09 13.21
CA PHE A 473 1.18 11.33 13.96
C PHE A 473 -0.13 11.50 14.73
N ALA A 474 -1.24 11.04 14.16
CA ALA A 474 -2.54 11.10 14.83
C ALA A 474 -2.58 10.22 16.09
N THR A 475 -1.75 9.18 16.15
CA THR A 475 -1.62 8.35 17.36
C THR A 475 -0.75 9.03 18.42
N MET A 476 0.26 9.82 18.02
CA MET A 476 1.10 10.62 18.93
C MET A 476 0.32 11.78 19.56
N SER A 477 -0.62 12.37 18.82
CA SER A 477 -1.54 13.41 19.33
C SER A 477 -2.98 13.01 19.00
N PRO A 478 -3.62 12.17 19.84
CA PRO A 478 -4.96 11.67 19.56
C PRO A 478 -5.98 12.80 19.51
N GLY A 479 -6.60 12.98 18.35
CA GLY A 479 -7.65 13.98 18.18
C GLY A 479 -8.12 14.11 16.76
N LEU A 480 -9.37 14.52 16.59
CA LEU A 480 -9.94 14.81 15.27
C LEU A 480 -9.10 15.87 14.53
N TRP A 481 -8.66 16.90 15.26
CA TRP A 481 -7.86 17.98 14.69
C TRP A 481 -6.48 17.54 14.24
N SER A 482 -5.84 16.64 14.98
CA SER A 482 -4.56 16.05 14.61
C SER A 482 -4.67 15.31 13.27
N VAL A 483 -5.71 14.49 13.08
CA VAL A 483 -5.98 13.81 11.80
C VAL A 483 -6.12 14.82 10.65
N VAL A 484 -6.90 15.89 10.84
CA VAL A 484 -7.11 16.92 9.82
C VAL A 484 -5.81 17.67 9.51
N TYR A 485 -5.09 18.08 10.56
CA TYR A 485 -3.83 18.80 10.48
C TYR A 485 -2.79 17.99 9.71
N TRP A 486 -2.51 16.76 10.14
CA TRP A 486 -1.47 15.93 9.52
C TRP A 486 -1.83 15.49 8.11
N THR A 487 -3.09 15.13 7.85
CA THR A 487 -3.50 14.79 6.48
C THR A 487 -3.30 15.98 5.54
N THR A 488 -3.66 17.19 6.00
CA THR A 488 -3.52 18.40 5.20
C THR A 488 -2.05 18.77 5.02
N ALA A 489 -1.26 18.75 6.10
CA ALA A 489 0.17 19.00 6.08
C ALA A 489 0.87 18.08 5.07
N LEU A 490 0.64 16.78 5.14
CA LEU A 490 1.25 15.79 4.25
C LEU A 490 0.89 16.00 2.78
N LEU A 491 -0.37 16.30 2.49
CA LEU A 491 -0.81 16.60 1.12
C LEU A 491 -0.19 17.89 0.58
N THR A 492 0.05 18.87 1.46
CA THR A 492 0.72 20.12 1.10
C THR A 492 2.25 20.01 1.00
N THR A 493 2.88 19.10 1.75
CA THR A 493 4.33 18.87 1.71
C THR A 493 4.75 17.94 0.57
N SER A 494 3.84 17.10 0.08
CA SER A 494 4.07 16.17 -1.03
C SER A 494 3.24 16.49 -2.30
N PRO A 495 3.15 17.76 -2.75
CA PRO A 495 2.27 18.16 -3.85
C PRO A 495 2.73 17.57 -5.19
N TYR A 496 4.03 17.32 -5.33
CA TYR A 496 4.62 16.74 -6.54
C TYR A 496 4.13 15.32 -6.77
N LEU A 497 4.18 14.46 -5.75
CA LEU A 497 3.76 13.06 -5.90
C LEU A 497 2.26 12.97 -6.18
N LEU A 498 1.45 13.82 -5.53
CA LEU A 498 0.01 13.89 -5.78
C LEU A 498 -0.28 14.37 -7.20
N SER A 499 0.38 15.43 -7.64
CA SER A 499 0.25 15.96 -9.00
C SER A 499 0.65 14.91 -10.03
N VAL A 500 1.85 14.32 -9.88
CA VAL A 500 2.35 13.25 -10.75
C VAL A 500 1.38 12.06 -10.78
N GLY A 501 0.87 11.62 -9.64
CA GLY A 501 -0.09 10.52 -9.55
C GLY A 501 -1.40 10.80 -10.26
N LEU A 502 -1.97 12.00 -10.07
CA LEU A 502 -3.21 12.42 -10.74
C LEU A 502 -3.00 12.53 -12.25
N LEU A 503 -1.89 13.10 -12.71
CA LEU A 503 -1.60 13.26 -14.13
C LEU A 503 -1.31 11.95 -14.81
N ALA A 504 -0.56 11.08 -14.15
CA ALA A 504 -0.35 9.75 -14.64
C ALA A 504 -1.73 9.08 -14.80
N GLY A 505 -2.56 9.07 -13.75
CA GLY A 505 -3.91 8.52 -13.79
C GLY A 505 -4.82 9.07 -14.90
N LEU A 506 -4.67 10.35 -15.26
CA LEU A 506 -5.44 11.02 -16.32
C LEU A 506 -4.84 10.88 -17.73
N SER A 507 -3.51 10.86 -17.84
CA SER A 507 -2.78 10.79 -19.12
C SER A 507 -2.93 9.45 -19.81
N PHE A 508 -2.96 8.36 -19.05
CA PHE A 508 -3.03 7.03 -19.62
C PHE A 508 -4.35 6.69 -20.33
N PRO A 509 -5.53 7.06 -19.80
CA PRO A 509 -6.78 7.04 -20.55
C PRO A 509 -6.75 7.93 -21.80
N LEU A 510 -6.07 9.09 -21.77
CA LEU A 510 -5.92 9.96 -22.94
C LEU A 510 -5.10 9.27 -24.03
N LEU A 511 -4.00 8.59 -23.67
CA LEU A 511 -3.20 7.81 -24.60
C LEU A 511 -4.00 6.68 -25.25
N ALA A 512 -4.90 6.03 -24.49
CA ALA A 512 -5.82 5.02 -25.04
C ALA A 512 -6.66 5.58 -26.19
N TRP A 513 -7.11 6.82 -26.02
CA TRP A 513 -7.93 7.52 -27.00
C TRP A 513 -7.09 7.97 -28.21
N ILE A 514 -5.88 8.50 -28.01
CA ILE A 514 -4.99 8.89 -29.11
C ILE A 514 -4.59 7.65 -29.94
N ALA A 515 -4.33 6.54 -29.27
CA ALA A 515 -3.97 5.27 -29.91
C ALA A 515 -5.17 4.57 -30.57
N TRP A 516 -6.39 5.06 -30.36
CA TRP A 516 -7.58 4.50 -30.99
C TRP A 516 -7.68 5.00 -32.43
N ASP A 517 -7.54 4.08 -33.39
CA ASP A 517 -7.69 4.37 -34.81
C ASP A 517 -9.18 4.34 -35.20
N PRO A 518 -9.83 5.49 -35.45
CA PRO A 518 -11.22 5.54 -35.89
C PRO A 518 -11.43 4.95 -37.29
N GLY A 519 -10.34 4.73 -38.03
CA GLY A 519 -10.32 4.24 -39.39
C GLY A 519 -10.43 2.72 -39.53
N GLN A 520 -10.32 1.93 -38.45
CA GLN A 520 -10.58 0.49 -38.54
C GLN A 520 -12.07 0.26 -38.82
N PRO A 521 -12.45 -0.13 -40.05
CA PRO A 521 -13.84 -0.42 -40.37
C PRO A 521 -14.24 -1.60 -39.50
N GLY A 522 -15.31 -1.45 -38.72
CA GLY A 522 -15.88 -2.57 -37.99
C GLY A 522 -16.12 -3.70 -38.97
N ALA A 523 -15.44 -4.83 -38.76
CA ALA A 523 -15.33 -5.91 -39.73
C ALA A 523 -16.67 -6.54 -40.14
N ASP A 524 -17.76 -6.21 -39.47
CA ASP A 524 -19.08 -6.72 -39.78
C ASP A 524 -20.05 -5.53 -39.84
N GLY A 525 -20.72 -5.33 -40.99
CA GLY A 525 -21.63 -4.22 -41.32
C GLY A 525 -22.92 -4.13 -40.48
N ALA A 526 -22.85 -4.37 -39.17
CA ALA A 526 -23.91 -4.11 -38.22
C ALA A 526 -24.03 -2.59 -38.00
N SER A 527 -24.92 -1.96 -38.75
CA SER A 527 -25.24 -0.53 -38.82
C SER A 527 -25.85 0.09 -37.54
N GLY A 528 -25.56 -0.48 -36.37
CA GLY A 528 -25.92 0.11 -35.08
C GLY A 528 -24.91 1.18 -34.66
N PRO A 529 -25.32 2.38 -34.22
CA PRO A 529 -24.41 3.34 -33.62
C PRO A 529 -23.79 2.72 -32.36
N ASP A 530 -22.53 2.32 -32.49
CA ASP A 530 -21.79 1.60 -31.48
C ASP A 530 -21.85 2.33 -30.13
N PRO A 531 -22.44 1.73 -29.07
CA PRO A 531 -22.52 2.34 -27.75
C PRO A 531 -21.15 2.77 -27.21
N ALA A 532 -20.05 2.18 -27.70
CA ALA A 532 -18.69 2.63 -27.40
C ALA A 532 -18.43 4.09 -27.80
N ARG A 533 -19.01 4.58 -28.91
CA ARG A 533 -18.90 6.00 -29.33
C ARG A 533 -19.60 6.97 -28.38
N ARG A 534 -20.55 6.51 -27.54
CA ARG A 534 -21.32 7.38 -26.62
C ARG A 534 -20.71 7.49 -25.23
N LEU A 535 -19.92 6.52 -24.79
CA LEU A 535 -19.44 6.44 -23.41
C LEU A 535 -18.12 7.18 -23.18
N CYS A 536 -17.41 7.58 -24.25
CA CYS A 536 -16.17 8.34 -24.14
C CYS A 536 -16.14 9.61 -25.01
N PRO A 537 -16.76 10.71 -24.58
CA PRO A 537 -16.30 12.04 -24.94
C PRO A 537 -15.51 12.67 -23.77
N PRO A 538 -14.36 12.11 -23.32
CA PRO A 538 -13.49 12.76 -22.33
C PRO A 538 -12.62 13.85 -22.98
N ARG A 539 -12.81 14.14 -24.27
CA ARG A 539 -12.05 15.08 -25.12
C ARG A 539 -11.83 16.46 -24.54
N VAL A 540 -12.57 16.85 -23.50
CA VAL A 540 -12.55 18.21 -22.98
C VAL A 540 -12.06 18.25 -21.53
N PRO A 541 -12.58 17.48 -20.56
CA PRO A 541 -12.07 17.57 -19.19
C PRO A 541 -10.65 17.02 -19.02
N VAL A 542 -10.28 15.93 -19.71
CA VAL A 542 -8.96 15.29 -19.55
C VAL A 542 -7.86 16.07 -20.29
N THR A 543 -8.12 16.46 -21.54
CA THR A 543 -7.21 17.31 -22.32
C THR A 543 -6.99 18.65 -21.64
N THR A 544 -8.03 19.20 -21.03
CA THR A 544 -7.93 20.53 -20.41
C THR A 544 -7.27 20.44 -19.05
N ALA A 545 -7.55 19.42 -18.23
CA ALA A 545 -6.76 19.15 -17.02
C ALA A 545 -5.26 18.97 -17.34
N MET A 546 -4.94 18.25 -18.42
CA MET A 546 -3.56 18.04 -18.84
C MET A 546 -2.93 19.30 -19.43
N ALA A 547 -3.64 20.07 -20.25
CA ALA A 547 -3.15 21.32 -20.82
C ALA A 547 -2.90 22.37 -19.76
N THR A 548 -3.81 22.50 -18.77
CA THR A 548 -3.60 23.37 -17.59
C THR A 548 -2.35 22.96 -16.85
N PHE A 549 -2.19 21.67 -16.58
CA PHE A 549 -1.03 21.19 -15.88
C PHE A 549 0.28 21.41 -16.67
N LEU A 550 0.29 21.11 -17.97
CA LEU A 550 1.47 21.31 -18.82
C LEU A 550 1.84 22.79 -18.95
N CYS A 551 0.85 23.68 -19.10
CA CYS A 551 1.06 25.13 -19.03
C CYS A 551 1.64 25.53 -17.67
N LEU A 552 1.07 25.01 -16.58
CA LEU A 552 1.54 25.32 -15.23
C LEU A 552 2.99 24.87 -15.00
N VAL A 553 3.35 23.65 -15.42
CA VAL A 553 4.73 23.12 -15.34
C VAL A 553 5.69 23.86 -16.26
N ALA A 554 5.28 24.22 -17.47
CA ALA A 554 6.12 24.97 -18.40
C ALA A 554 6.39 26.41 -17.91
N VAL A 555 5.47 26.97 -17.11
CA VAL A 555 5.60 28.31 -16.55
C VAL A 555 6.41 28.31 -15.25
N THR A 556 6.50 27.20 -14.51
CA THR A 556 7.35 27.09 -13.32
C THR A 556 8.83 27.48 -13.55
N PRO A 557 9.54 27.00 -14.58
CA PRO A 557 10.91 27.44 -14.88
C PRO A 557 10.99 28.87 -15.42
N LEU A 558 9.90 29.43 -15.97
CA LEU A 558 9.84 30.82 -16.41
C LEU A 558 9.71 31.78 -15.20
N ILE A 559 8.89 31.41 -14.20
CA ILE A 559 8.76 32.14 -12.91
C ILE A 559 10.11 32.20 -12.21
N VAL A 560 10.82 31.08 -12.17
CA VAL A 560 12.18 30.95 -11.64
C VAL A 560 13.19 31.91 -12.28
N PHE A 561 13.04 32.20 -13.57
CA PHE A 561 14.02 33.01 -14.32
C PHE A 561 13.82 34.53 -14.14
N LEU A 562 12.67 34.98 -13.62
CA LEU A 562 12.26 36.39 -13.64
C LEU A 562 12.56 37.18 -12.35
N GLY A 563 13.12 36.54 -11.32
CA GLY A 563 13.61 37.22 -10.11
C GLY A 563 12.52 37.64 -9.09
N PRO A 564 12.91 37.91 -7.82
CA PRO A 564 12.02 37.92 -6.65
C PRO A 564 10.97 39.04 -6.61
N THR A 565 11.19 40.16 -7.30
CA THR A 565 10.25 41.29 -7.35
C THR A 565 9.18 41.14 -8.44
N GLU A 566 9.46 40.38 -9.51
CA GLU A 566 8.46 40.05 -10.53
C GLU A 566 7.74 38.71 -10.25
N GLU A 567 8.30 37.87 -9.37
CA GLU A 567 7.75 36.58 -8.97
C GLU A 567 6.33 36.65 -8.40
N THR A 568 6.01 37.64 -7.55
CA THR A 568 4.68 37.74 -6.92
C THR A 568 3.60 38.14 -7.92
N VAL A 569 3.93 39.01 -8.87
CA VAL A 569 3.00 39.46 -9.92
C VAL A 569 2.79 38.35 -10.94
N LEU A 570 3.87 37.68 -11.38
CA LEU A 570 3.77 36.58 -12.34
C LEU A 570 3.10 35.34 -11.73
N LEU A 571 3.41 34.99 -10.48
CA LEU A 571 2.75 33.90 -9.76
C LEU A 571 1.26 34.20 -9.56
N GLY A 572 0.90 35.43 -9.19
CA GLY A 572 -0.49 35.89 -9.15
C GLY A 572 -1.16 35.80 -10.52
N LEU A 573 -0.49 36.20 -11.59
CA LEU A 573 -0.98 36.08 -12.96
C LEU A 573 -1.18 34.61 -13.36
N VAL A 574 -0.27 33.71 -13.03
CA VAL A 574 -0.36 32.30 -13.42
C VAL A 574 -1.44 31.57 -12.62
N VAL A 575 -1.58 31.89 -11.34
CA VAL A 575 -2.61 31.35 -10.44
C VAL A 575 -4.00 31.87 -10.77
N VAL A 576 -4.15 33.07 -11.33
CA VAL A 576 -5.46 33.61 -11.75
C VAL A 576 -5.74 33.36 -13.23
N VAL A 577 -4.81 33.71 -14.12
CA VAL A 577 -4.97 33.64 -15.58
C VAL A 577 -4.91 32.20 -16.08
N GLY A 578 -4.08 31.33 -15.52
CA GLY A 578 -4.00 29.91 -15.89
C GLY A 578 -5.35 29.18 -15.74
N PRO A 579 -5.98 29.23 -14.55
CA PRO A 579 -7.36 28.80 -14.32
C PRO A 579 -8.40 29.40 -15.24
N VAL A 580 -8.35 30.72 -15.46
CA VAL A 580 -9.33 31.43 -16.30
C VAL A 580 -9.21 30.99 -17.77
N LEU A 581 -7.99 30.95 -18.32
CA LEU A 581 -7.74 30.47 -19.69
C LEU A 581 -8.14 29.02 -19.86
N THR A 582 -7.91 28.19 -18.84
CA THR A 582 -8.33 26.80 -18.79
C THR A 582 -9.85 26.67 -18.91
N VAL A 583 -10.59 27.41 -18.07
CA VAL A 583 -12.06 27.44 -18.02
C VAL A 583 -12.63 27.93 -19.36
N LEU A 584 -12.03 28.97 -19.95
CA LEU A 584 -12.42 29.49 -21.27
C LEU A 584 -12.17 28.49 -22.39
N ALA A 585 -10.98 27.86 -22.43
CA ALA A 585 -10.63 26.85 -23.43
C ALA A 585 -11.55 25.62 -23.36
N THR A 586 -11.85 25.14 -22.15
CA THR A 586 -12.82 24.05 -21.96
C THR A 586 -14.23 24.44 -22.36
N GLY A 587 -14.66 25.67 -22.03
CA GLY A 587 -15.96 26.20 -22.43
C GLY A 587 -16.12 26.21 -23.95
N VAL A 588 -15.12 26.70 -24.68
CA VAL A 588 -15.10 26.75 -26.15
C VAL A 588 -15.09 25.35 -26.77
N MET A 589 -14.26 24.43 -26.27
CA MET A 589 -14.23 23.05 -26.76
C MET A 589 -15.53 22.30 -26.48
N ALA A 590 -16.13 22.47 -25.30
CA ALA A 590 -17.40 21.84 -24.94
C ALA A 590 -18.55 22.36 -25.80
N TRP A 591 -18.52 23.65 -26.13
CA TRP A 591 -19.48 24.27 -27.03
C TRP A 591 -19.38 23.67 -28.44
N ARG A 592 -18.16 23.53 -28.97
CA ARG A 592 -17.91 22.95 -30.30
C ARG A 592 -18.24 21.46 -30.40
N LEU A 593 -18.04 20.68 -29.34
CA LEU A 593 -18.16 19.21 -29.41
C LEU A 593 -19.51 18.63 -28.96
N GLY A 594 -20.36 19.37 -28.24
CA GLY A 594 -21.59 18.79 -27.68
C GLY A 594 -22.75 19.74 -27.42
N GLY A 595 -22.70 20.96 -27.94
CA GLY A 595 -23.76 21.97 -27.76
C GLY A 595 -23.96 22.41 -26.30
N ARG A 596 -25.03 23.19 -26.04
CA ARG A 596 -25.31 23.82 -24.73
C ARG A 596 -25.39 22.84 -23.55
N GLY A 597 -25.74 21.57 -23.80
CA GLY A 597 -25.84 20.53 -22.77
C GLY A 597 -24.49 19.95 -22.30
N ALA A 598 -23.43 20.05 -23.11
CA ALA A 598 -22.09 19.59 -22.75
C ALA A 598 -21.29 20.67 -22.00
N ILE A 599 -21.48 21.95 -22.36
CA ILE A 599 -20.77 23.11 -21.79
C ILE A 599 -20.77 23.10 -20.27
N ALA A 600 -21.94 23.04 -19.64
CA ALA A 600 -21.99 23.13 -18.19
C ALA A 600 -21.63 21.83 -17.46
N ARG A 601 -21.54 20.68 -18.15
CA ARG A 601 -20.91 19.48 -17.56
C ARG A 601 -19.40 19.66 -17.54
N VAL A 602 -18.86 20.06 -18.68
CA VAL A 602 -17.43 20.29 -18.86
C VAL A 602 -16.94 21.41 -17.93
N LEU A 603 -17.56 22.59 -17.95
CA LEU A 603 -17.20 23.71 -17.07
C LEU A 603 -17.22 23.31 -15.59
N CYS A 604 -18.20 22.51 -15.17
CA CYS A 604 -18.28 22.06 -13.79
C CYS A 604 -17.11 21.13 -13.43
N THR A 605 -16.77 20.16 -14.30
CA THR A 605 -15.56 19.36 -14.13
C THR A 605 -14.28 20.19 -14.20
N THR A 606 -14.16 21.15 -15.11
CA THR A 606 -12.97 21.99 -15.23
C THR A 606 -12.78 22.85 -14.00
N VAL A 607 -13.84 23.53 -13.55
CA VAL A 607 -13.79 24.38 -12.35
C VAL A 607 -13.40 23.54 -11.14
N VAL A 608 -13.95 22.34 -10.98
CA VAL A 608 -13.55 21.42 -9.91
C VAL A 608 -12.10 20.96 -10.06
N THR A 609 -11.65 20.60 -11.26
CA THR A 609 -10.26 20.15 -11.48
C THR A 609 -9.26 21.27 -11.25
N VAL A 610 -9.52 22.47 -11.77
CA VAL A 610 -8.71 23.66 -11.59
C VAL A 610 -8.68 24.08 -10.12
N ALA A 611 -9.83 24.00 -9.45
CA ALA A 611 -9.95 24.24 -8.02
C ALA A 611 -9.11 23.30 -7.16
N LEU A 612 -9.03 22.03 -7.56
CA LEU A 612 -8.24 21.01 -6.88
C LEU A 612 -6.74 21.12 -7.18
N LEU A 613 -6.36 21.58 -8.39
CA LEU A 613 -4.98 21.69 -8.84
C LEU A 613 -4.31 23.02 -8.44
N ALA A 614 -5.05 24.13 -8.36
CA ALA A 614 -4.52 25.45 -7.99
C ALA A 614 -3.75 25.46 -6.65
N PRO A 615 -4.25 24.85 -5.56
CA PRO A 615 -3.50 24.78 -4.31
C PRO A 615 -2.37 23.74 -4.27
N LEU A 616 -2.23 22.89 -5.29
CA LEU A 616 -1.05 22.02 -5.45
C LEU A 616 0.08 22.72 -6.22
N TYR A 617 -0.24 23.79 -6.94
CA TYR A 617 0.69 24.52 -7.80
C TYR A 617 1.59 25.49 -7.05
N LEU A 618 1.01 26.26 -6.13
CA LEU A 618 1.74 27.23 -5.32
C LEU A 618 2.95 26.66 -4.56
N PRO A 619 2.85 25.51 -3.86
CA PRO A 619 3.99 24.91 -3.16
C PRO A 619 5.06 24.45 -4.14
N ALA A 620 4.64 23.95 -5.31
CA ALA A 620 5.55 23.44 -6.32
C ALA A 620 6.34 24.55 -7.03
N ALA A 621 5.69 25.69 -7.29
CA ALA A 621 6.34 26.88 -7.82
C ALA A 621 7.32 27.47 -6.80
N TYR A 622 6.93 27.53 -5.53
CA TYR A 622 7.73 28.10 -4.46
C TYR A 622 8.93 27.23 -4.04
N LEU A 623 8.83 25.89 -4.11
CA LEU A 623 10.00 25.01 -3.95
C LEU A 623 10.96 25.13 -5.14
N GLY A 624 10.44 25.31 -6.35
CA GLY A 624 11.23 25.44 -7.57
C GLY A 624 12.12 26.69 -7.59
N THR A 625 11.60 27.82 -7.10
CA THR A 625 12.36 29.09 -7.00
C THR A 625 13.48 29.04 -5.97
N GLN A 626 13.49 28.04 -5.09
CA GLN A 626 14.38 27.97 -3.91
C GLN A 626 15.45 26.88 -4.05
N LEU A 627 15.14 25.80 -4.75
CA LEU A 627 16.13 24.78 -5.13
C LEU A 627 17.26 25.35 -5.99
N ILE A 628 17.02 26.42 -6.73
CA ILE A 628 17.92 26.98 -7.73
C ILE A 628 19.07 27.80 -7.13
N PRO A 629 18.82 28.72 -6.16
CA PRO A 629 19.88 29.29 -5.35
C PRO A 629 20.75 28.22 -4.65
N CYS A 630 20.11 27.17 -4.11
CA CYS A 630 20.82 26.11 -3.37
C CYS A 630 21.65 25.17 -4.27
N LEU A 631 21.37 25.13 -5.58
CA LEU A 631 22.15 24.40 -6.58
C LEU A 631 23.33 25.24 -7.14
N GLY A 632 23.62 26.40 -6.53
CA GLY A 632 24.80 27.22 -6.87
C GLY A 632 24.58 28.22 -8.00
N VAL A 633 23.33 28.51 -8.37
CA VAL A 633 23.04 29.60 -9.30
C VAL A 633 23.11 30.93 -8.52
N PRO A 634 23.95 31.89 -8.91
CA PRO A 634 24.11 33.15 -8.19
C PRO A 634 22.90 34.05 -8.41
N VAL A 635 21.89 33.87 -7.58
CA VAL A 635 20.80 34.82 -7.35
C VAL A 635 21.26 35.67 -6.16
N GLY A 636 21.19 37.01 -6.26
CA GLY A 636 21.84 37.94 -5.31
C GLY A 636 21.56 37.65 -3.83
N GLU A 637 22.41 38.17 -2.94
CA GLU A 637 22.67 37.93 -1.49
C GLU A 637 21.56 37.39 -0.53
N GLY A 638 20.31 37.20 -0.96
CA GLY A 638 19.34 36.35 -0.29
C GLY A 638 19.74 34.87 -0.37
N GLY A 639 20.37 34.38 0.69
CA GLY A 639 20.82 32.98 0.80
C GLY A 639 19.71 31.95 0.61
N CYS A 640 20.12 30.71 0.31
CA CYS A 640 19.30 29.51 0.33
C CYS A 640 18.49 29.49 1.65
N TRP A 641 17.18 29.76 1.57
CA TRP A 641 16.33 29.75 2.75
C TRP A 641 16.39 28.36 3.37
N SER A 642 16.45 28.28 4.70
CA SER A 642 16.35 26.99 5.35
C SER A 642 14.99 26.36 4.99
N ALA A 643 14.98 25.08 4.63
CA ALA A 643 13.77 24.33 4.24
C ALA A 643 12.52 24.51 5.14
N PRO A 644 12.63 24.82 6.45
CA PRO A 644 11.47 25.04 7.32
C PRO A 644 10.73 26.38 7.12
N GLU A 645 11.42 27.52 6.88
CA GLU A 645 10.75 28.81 6.63
C GLU A 645 9.90 28.74 5.36
N LEU A 646 10.44 28.04 4.37
CA LEU A 646 9.76 27.74 3.12
C LEU A 646 8.49 26.93 3.34
N ARG A 647 8.55 25.94 4.24
CA ARG A 647 7.45 25.04 4.55
C ARG A 647 6.30 25.77 5.24
N GLY A 648 6.58 26.69 6.16
CA GLY A 648 5.57 27.47 6.88
C GLY A 648 4.76 28.43 5.99
N ARG A 649 5.43 29.19 5.11
CA ARG A 649 4.78 30.17 4.21
C ARG A 649 3.97 29.50 3.09
N VAL A 650 4.50 28.41 2.55
CA VAL A 650 3.80 27.58 1.56
C VAL A 650 2.54 26.95 2.13
N TRP A 651 2.61 26.46 3.36
CA TRP A 651 1.48 25.87 4.06
C TRP A 651 0.37 26.90 4.31
N LEU A 652 0.71 28.12 4.76
CA LEU A 652 -0.23 29.24 4.93
C LEU A 652 -1.00 29.53 3.64
N LEU A 653 -0.31 29.80 2.52
CA LEU A 653 -1.01 30.12 1.27
C LEU A 653 -1.87 28.95 0.76
N ASN A 654 -1.43 27.71 0.96
CA ASN A 654 -2.22 26.55 0.56
C ASN A 654 -3.49 26.39 1.39
N VAL A 655 -3.43 26.58 2.71
CA VAL A 655 -4.63 26.55 3.55
C VAL A 655 -5.59 27.67 3.14
N PHE A 656 -5.08 28.88 2.89
CA PHE A 656 -5.89 30.03 2.48
C PHE A 656 -6.51 29.90 1.07
N LEU A 657 -5.93 29.11 0.16
CA LEU A 657 -6.47 28.90 -1.20
C LEU A 657 -7.27 27.59 -1.33
N LEU A 658 -6.81 26.49 -0.74
CA LEU A 658 -7.43 25.16 -0.84
C LEU A 658 -8.76 25.11 -0.10
N VAL A 659 -8.84 25.73 1.09
CA VAL A 659 -10.04 25.72 1.92
C VAL A 659 -11.20 26.47 1.26
N PRO A 660 -11.08 27.74 0.82
CA PRO A 660 -12.19 28.41 0.13
C PRO A 660 -12.58 27.73 -1.17
N THR A 661 -11.62 27.18 -1.90
CA THR A 661 -11.90 26.57 -3.20
C THR A 661 -12.64 25.23 -3.05
N LEU A 662 -12.29 24.40 -2.06
CA LEU A 662 -13.08 23.22 -1.71
C LEU A 662 -14.45 23.60 -1.12
N LEU A 663 -14.53 24.65 -0.29
CA LEU A 663 -15.76 25.12 0.34
C LEU A 663 -16.75 25.76 -0.63
N VAL A 664 -16.29 26.36 -1.72
CA VAL A 664 -17.16 27.02 -2.71
C VAL A 664 -17.38 26.14 -3.94
N ALA A 665 -16.34 25.53 -4.51
CA ALA A 665 -16.45 24.81 -5.78
C ALA A 665 -17.20 23.48 -5.65
N CYS A 666 -16.96 22.68 -4.61
CA CYS A 666 -17.63 21.39 -4.43
C CYS A 666 -19.13 21.53 -4.15
N PRO A 667 -19.59 22.39 -3.21
CA PRO A 667 -21.02 22.60 -2.98
C PRO A 667 -21.72 23.19 -4.20
N THR A 668 -21.08 24.14 -4.90
CA THR A 668 -21.65 24.74 -6.12
C THR A 668 -21.80 23.69 -7.23
N ALA A 669 -20.82 22.81 -7.42
CA ALA A 669 -20.91 21.70 -8.36
C ALA A 669 -22.03 20.71 -8.00
N VAL A 670 -22.16 20.35 -6.72
CA VAL A 670 -23.23 19.48 -6.20
C VAL A 670 -24.60 20.11 -6.42
N VAL A 671 -24.77 21.41 -6.14
CA VAL A 671 -26.02 22.15 -6.36
C VAL A 671 -26.36 22.19 -7.84
N ILE A 672 -25.40 22.48 -8.73
CA ILE A 672 -25.63 22.50 -10.19
C ILE A 672 -26.05 21.10 -10.69
N CYS A 673 -25.39 20.04 -10.22
CA CYS A 673 -25.74 18.66 -10.55
C CYS A 673 -27.13 18.28 -10.02
N ALA A 674 -27.48 18.68 -8.79
CA ALA A 674 -28.78 18.41 -8.17
C ALA A 674 -29.92 19.14 -8.91
N VAL A 675 -29.76 20.43 -9.22
CA VAL A 675 -30.73 21.24 -9.97
C VAL A 675 -30.97 20.64 -11.37
N ARG A 676 -29.93 20.14 -12.03
CA ARG A 676 -30.06 19.49 -13.33
C ARG A 676 -30.71 18.12 -13.26
N ALA A 677 -30.37 17.31 -12.26
CA ALA A 677 -31.03 16.03 -12.03
C ALA A 677 -32.53 16.23 -11.75
N GLN A 678 -32.90 17.33 -11.08
CA GLN A 678 -34.29 17.71 -10.83
C GLN A 678 -34.99 18.17 -12.12
N ARG A 679 -34.40 19.09 -12.90
CA ARG A 679 -34.96 19.54 -14.19
C ARG A 679 -35.11 18.41 -15.22
N GLY A 680 -34.16 17.48 -15.25
CA GLY A 680 -34.23 16.30 -16.12
C GLY A 680 -35.32 15.29 -15.72
N ARG A 681 -35.70 15.25 -14.43
CA ARG A 681 -36.85 14.47 -13.95
C ARG A 681 -38.17 15.19 -14.25
N GLU A 682 -38.21 16.52 -14.17
CA GLU A 682 -39.36 17.33 -14.57
C GLU A 682 -39.70 17.17 -16.04
N ALA A 683 -38.69 17.18 -16.92
CA ALA A 683 -38.87 16.89 -18.35
C ALA A 683 -39.30 15.44 -18.65
N ARG A 684 -39.26 14.54 -17.66
CA ARG A 684 -39.63 13.11 -17.79
C ARG A 684 -40.81 12.72 -16.89
N ARG A 685 -41.58 13.68 -16.36
CA ARG A 685 -42.70 13.37 -15.45
C ARG A 685 -43.79 12.57 -16.16
N VAL A 686 -43.69 11.25 -16.00
CA VAL A 686 -44.81 10.39 -15.62
C VAL A 686 -45.20 10.77 -14.17
N PRO A 687 -46.50 10.82 -13.80
CA PRO A 687 -46.92 11.24 -12.46
C PRO A 687 -46.34 10.33 -11.37
N PRO A 688 -45.73 10.86 -10.30
CA PRO A 688 -45.15 10.05 -9.24
C PRO A 688 -46.23 9.57 -8.27
N ALA A 689 -46.19 8.27 -7.95
CA ALA A 689 -46.85 7.72 -6.77
C ALA A 689 -46.25 8.34 -5.50
N ALA A 690 -47.12 8.77 -4.59
CA ALA A 690 -46.78 9.44 -3.34
C ALA A 690 -45.94 8.53 -2.42
N GLY A 691 -44.91 9.11 -1.77
CA GLY A 691 -44.23 8.43 -0.66
C GLY A 691 -42.70 8.58 -0.53
N TYR A 692 -42.06 9.58 -1.15
CA TYR A 692 -40.61 9.77 -0.99
C TYR A 692 -40.27 11.08 -0.26
N TRP A 693 -39.81 10.94 0.99
CA TRP A 693 -39.28 12.00 1.85
C TRP A 693 -38.05 12.71 1.24
N PRO A 694 -37.83 14.02 1.50
CA PRO A 694 -36.92 14.83 0.71
C PRO A 694 -35.47 14.75 1.20
N LYS A 695 -34.61 14.17 0.36
CA LYS A 695 -33.13 14.17 0.48
C LYS A 695 -32.49 15.58 0.52
N ALA A 696 -33.27 16.63 0.31
CA ALA A 696 -32.77 18.01 0.26
C ALA A 696 -32.38 18.59 1.63
N ARG A 697 -33.01 18.14 2.73
CA ARG A 697 -32.69 18.64 4.09
C ARG A 697 -31.36 18.09 4.63
N ALA A 698 -30.97 16.89 4.22
CA ALA A 698 -29.68 16.30 4.58
C ALA A 698 -28.50 17.08 3.99
N SER A 699 -28.64 17.60 2.77
CA SER A 699 -27.61 18.39 2.10
C SER A 699 -27.34 19.74 2.77
N GLY A 700 -28.37 20.38 3.34
CA GLY A 700 -28.25 21.66 4.04
C GLY A 700 -27.53 21.54 5.40
N LEU A 701 -27.80 20.46 6.14
CA LEU A 701 -27.16 20.20 7.43
C LEU A 701 -25.65 19.94 7.30
N VAL A 702 -25.24 19.21 6.25
CA VAL A 702 -23.82 18.98 5.93
C VAL A 702 -23.10 20.29 5.62
N LEU A 703 -23.79 21.26 5.00
CA LEU A 703 -23.24 22.56 4.60
C LEU A 703 -22.97 23.47 5.81
N VAL A 704 -23.88 23.52 6.78
CA VAL A 704 -23.74 24.31 8.01
C VAL A 704 -22.65 23.73 8.92
N LEU A 705 -22.57 22.39 9.03
CA LEU A 705 -21.51 21.72 9.78
C LEU A 705 -20.13 21.95 9.14
N ALA A 706 -20.04 21.89 7.81
CA ALA A 706 -18.78 22.18 7.10
C ALA A 706 -18.31 23.63 7.35
N ALA A 707 -19.21 24.62 7.25
CA ALA A 707 -18.87 26.03 7.47
C ALA A 707 -18.44 26.34 8.91
N GLY A 708 -19.11 25.76 9.92
CA GLY A 708 -18.76 25.94 11.33
C GLY A 708 -17.40 25.34 11.69
N ILE A 709 -17.11 24.13 11.18
CA ILE A 709 -15.80 23.47 11.36
C ILE A 709 -14.69 24.31 10.69
N SER A 710 -14.96 24.91 9.52
CA SER A 710 -13.98 25.74 8.82
C SER A 710 -13.61 27.05 9.51
N ALA A 711 -14.57 27.74 10.15
CA ALA A 711 -14.28 28.98 10.88
C ALA A 711 -13.36 28.74 12.09
N ILE A 712 -13.54 27.60 12.78
CA ILE A 712 -12.71 27.18 13.92
C ILE A 712 -11.30 26.80 13.45
N ILE A 713 -11.17 26.10 12.32
CA ILE A 713 -9.87 25.77 11.70
C ILE A 713 -9.07 27.05 11.38
N VAL A 714 -9.68 28.03 10.74
CA VAL A 714 -8.98 29.26 10.31
C VAL A 714 -8.52 30.10 11.51
N GLY A 715 -9.28 30.11 12.61
CA GLY A 715 -8.91 30.82 13.84
C GLY A 715 -7.64 30.27 14.50
N GLU A 716 -7.55 28.95 14.64
CA GLU A 716 -6.44 28.29 15.34
C GLU A 716 -5.16 28.19 14.47
N LEU A 717 -5.30 27.99 13.16
CA LEU A 717 -4.13 27.92 12.25
C LEU A 717 -3.44 29.27 12.07
N SER A 718 -4.16 30.38 12.24
CA SER A 718 -3.60 31.75 12.31
C SER A 718 -2.81 32.00 13.60
N ASN A 719 -2.98 31.13 14.61
CA ASN A 719 -2.24 31.17 15.86
C ASN A 719 -0.93 30.35 15.74
N ALA A 720 -1.00 29.14 15.18
CA ALA A 720 0.16 28.27 14.96
C ALA A 720 1.21 28.88 14.00
N ALA A 721 0.75 29.57 12.95
CA ALA A 721 1.61 30.21 11.95
C ALA A 721 2.51 31.35 12.48
N ARG A 722 2.24 31.88 13.68
CA ARG A 722 3.06 32.94 14.30
C ARG A 722 4.28 32.40 15.05
N THR A 723 4.50 31.08 15.08
CA THR A 723 5.45 30.45 16.03
C THR A 723 6.59 29.63 15.41
N SER A 724 6.76 29.63 14.08
CA SER A 724 7.74 28.77 13.39
C SER A 724 8.90 29.55 12.74
N GLU A 725 9.99 29.76 13.48
CA GLU A 725 11.34 30.09 12.97
C GLU A 725 12.27 28.86 13.17
N PRO A 726 13.15 28.51 12.22
CA PRO A 726 14.08 27.38 12.39
C PRO A 726 15.44 27.74 13.02
N HIS A 727 15.65 27.12 14.18
CA HIS A 727 16.83 26.39 14.69
C HIS A 727 18.25 26.92 14.41
N TYR A 728 18.65 27.89 15.21
CA TYR A 728 19.59 27.57 16.29
C TYR A 728 18.76 27.19 17.52
N LEU A 729 19.31 26.35 18.41
CA LEU A 729 18.72 26.11 19.74
C LEU A 729 18.46 27.50 20.35
N GLY A 730 17.20 27.95 20.33
CA GLY A 730 16.90 29.37 20.53
C GLY A 730 17.41 29.83 21.89
N ASP A 731 17.72 31.12 22.05
CA ASP A 731 18.30 31.64 23.30
C ASP A 731 17.48 31.23 24.54
N ALA A 732 16.16 31.14 24.41
CA ALA A 732 15.27 30.63 25.46
C ALA A 732 15.50 29.14 25.78
N ALA A 733 15.68 28.29 24.78
CA ALA A 733 15.95 26.88 24.97
C ALA A 733 17.39 26.63 25.45
N ARG A 734 18.39 27.42 24.99
CA ARG A 734 19.75 27.43 25.55
C ARG A 734 19.73 27.85 27.02
N ALA A 735 19.03 28.94 27.34
CA ALA A 735 18.87 29.40 28.71
C ALA A 735 18.16 28.36 29.59
N GLU A 736 17.18 27.63 29.06
CA GLU A 736 16.49 26.55 29.79
C GLU A 736 17.41 25.34 30.03
N ILE A 737 18.28 24.97 29.08
CA ILE A 737 19.29 23.91 29.26
C ILE A 737 20.35 24.32 30.30
N LEU A 738 20.81 25.58 30.24
CA LEU A 738 21.83 26.11 31.15
C LEU A 738 21.26 26.52 32.52
N ALA A 739 19.93 26.56 32.67
CA ALA A 739 19.30 26.90 33.94
C ALA A 739 19.60 25.81 34.99
N PRO A 740 19.90 26.18 36.25
CA PRO A 740 20.16 25.21 37.29
C PRO A 740 18.98 24.23 37.44
N ALA A 741 19.32 22.95 37.54
CA ALA A 741 18.37 21.89 37.82
C ALA A 741 17.63 22.19 39.15
N SER A 742 16.36 21.79 39.23
CA SER A 742 15.57 21.99 40.45
C SER A 742 16.26 21.27 41.63
N ALA A 743 16.32 21.92 42.79
CA ALA A 743 16.87 21.30 44.00
C ALA A 743 16.11 20.03 44.43
N LYS A 744 14.85 19.86 43.97
CA LYS A 744 14.07 18.66 44.20
C LYS A 744 14.51 17.58 43.22
N GLN A 745 15.25 16.60 43.72
CA GLN A 745 15.62 15.40 42.98
C GLN A 745 14.38 14.61 42.56
N GLN A 746 14.37 14.08 41.35
CA GLN A 746 13.33 13.19 40.83
C GLN A 746 13.87 11.77 40.71
N ASP A 747 13.07 10.77 41.06
CA ASP A 747 13.45 9.38 40.81
C ASP A 747 13.53 9.10 39.29
N GLY A 748 14.33 8.10 38.91
CA GLY A 748 14.57 7.78 37.50
C GLY A 748 13.30 7.41 36.73
N ALA A 749 12.32 6.75 37.35
CA ALA A 749 11.08 6.36 36.69
C ALA A 749 10.22 7.59 36.35
N THR A 750 10.13 8.54 37.28
CA THR A 750 9.45 9.83 37.09
C THR A 750 10.16 10.67 36.03
N THR A 751 11.51 10.72 36.05
CA THR A 751 12.31 11.37 35.00
C THR A 751 12.03 10.76 33.63
N CYS A 752 11.98 9.43 33.54
CA CYS A 752 11.71 8.72 32.29
C CYS A 752 10.32 9.03 31.72
N ALA A 753 9.28 9.00 32.55
CA ALA A 753 7.92 9.36 32.14
C ALA A 753 7.81 10.83 31.68
N ALA A 754 8.57 11.73 32.32
CA ALA A 754 8.63 13.14 31.91
C ALA A 754 9.40 13.32 30.58
N ASN A 755 10.54 12.65 30.41
CA ASN A 755 11.30 12.67 29.16
C ASN A 755 10.47 12.14 27.99
N ASP A 756 9.73 11.05 28.18
CA ASP A 756 8.81 10.49 27.18
C ASP A 756 7.72 11.49 26.76
N ARG A 757 7.10 12.16 27.75
CA ARG A 757 6.13 13.21 27.49
C ARG A 757 6.72 14.37 26.69
N PHE A 758 7.87 14.92 27.12
CA PHE A 758 8.49 16.05 26.44
C PHE A 758 9.01 15.69 25.05
N HIS A 759 9.47 14.45 24.87
CA HIS A 759 9.86 13.95 23.56
C HIS A 759 8.65 13.87 22.63
N ALA A 760 7.53 13.30 23.10
CA ALA A 760 6.27 13.26 22.35
C ALA A 760 5.74 14.66 22.02
N GLU A 761 5.80 15.61 22.96
CA GLU A 761 5.48 17.01 22.72
C GLU A 761 6.39 17.63 21.64
N SER A 762 7.70 17.36 21.68
CA SER A 762 8.65 17.85 20.68
C SER A 762 8.38 17.29 19.27
N LEU A 763 7.95 16.03 19.16
CA LEU A 763 7.57 15.41 17.89
C LEU A 763 6.23 15.97 17.37
N GLY A 764 5.29 16.27 18.25
CA GLY A 764 4.00 16.89 17.91
C GLY A 764 4.13 18.33 17.42
N ILE A 765 5.20 19.03 17.83
CA ILE A 765 5.45 20.45 17.60
C ILE A 765 6.74 20.67 16.77
N ALA A 766 7.09 19.70 15.91
CA ALA A 766 8.39 19.56 15.24
C ALA A 766 8.89 20.75 14.38
N LEU A 767 8.18 21.89 14.36
CA LEU A 767 8.51 23.10 13.61
C LEU A 767 8.38 24.40 14.42
N SER A 768 8.32 24.36 15.77
CA SER A 768 8.21 25.59 16.58
C SER A 768 9.29 25.68 17.67
N ALA A 769 9.55 26.91 18.15
CA ALA A 769 10.40 27.17 19.31
C ALA A 769 9.98 26.38 20.57
N GLU A 770 8.72 25.94 20.62
CA GLU A 770 8.19 25.10 21.70
C GLU A 770 8.74 23.67 21.66
N SER A 771 9.11 23.15 20.47
CA SER A 771 9.81 21.85 20.37
C SER A 771 11.20 21.93 20.99
N ASP A 772 11.97 22.99 20.69
CA ASP A 772 13.29 23.21 21.30
C ASP A 772 13.18 23.38 22.81
N LEU A 773 12.19 24.14 23.26
CA LEU A 773 11.92 24.31 24.68
C LEU A 773 11.51 22.99 25.35
N SER A 774 10.74 22.14 24.67
CA SER A 774 10.37 20.81 25.17
C SER A 774 11.59 19.90 25.29
N ARG A 775 12.50 19.92 24.31
CA ARG A 775 13.79 19.21 24.38
C ARG A 775 14.66 19.75 25.52
N ALA A 776 14.74 21.07 25.68
CA ALA A 776 15.46 21.71 26.78
C ALA A 776 14.89 21.31 28.15
N ARG A 777 13.57 21.28 28.29
CA ARG A 777 12.87 20.80 29.50
C ARG A 777 13.17 19.32 29.77
N ALA A 778 13.25 18.49 28.74
CA ALA A 778 13.63 17.09 28.87
C ALA A 778 15.05 16.96 29.44
N VAL A 779 16.02 17.69 28.88
CA VAL A 779 17.41 17.76 29.39
C VAL A 779 17.43 18.22 30.84
N ARG A 780 16.69 19.27 31.19
CA ARG A 780 16.62 19.79 32.56
C ARG A 780 16.03 18.79 33.56
N VAL A 781 14.98 18.07 33.18
CA VAL A 781 14.39 17.04 34.03
C VAL A 781 15.35 15.85 34.23
N MET A 782 16.11 15.49 33.19
CA MET A 782 17.18 14.50 33.29
C MET A 782 18.32 14.96 34.23
N ALA A 783 18.71 16.23 34.18
CA ALA A 783 19.71 16.80 35.10
C ALA A 783 19.28 16.73 36.58
N ALA A 784 17.96 16.77 36.85
CA ALA A 784 17.39 16.63 38.20
C ALA A 784 17.22 15.16 38.66
N SER A 785 17.57 14.17 37.83
CA SER A 785 17.35 12.76 38.14
C SER A 785 18.30 12.23 39.21
N THR A 786 17.80 11.32 40.05
CA THR A 786 18.64 10.50 40.94
C THR A 786 19.38 9.40 40.18
N ASP A 787 18.95 9.05 38.97
CA ASP A 787 19.65 8.07 38.13
C ASP A 787 20.94 8.70 37.56
N PRO A 788 22.11 8.09 37.81
CA PRO A 788 23.38 8.68 37.40
C PRO A 788 23.52 8.78 35.87
N VAL A 789 22.99 7.81 35.10
CA VAL A 789 23.11 7.82 33.63
C VAL A 789 22.32 8.97 33.02
N LEU A 790 21.08 9.17 33.47
CA LEU A 790 20.23 10.27 32.98
C LEU A 790 20.85 11.64 33.29
N ARG A 791 21.50 11.77 34.45
CA ARG A 791 22.19 13.00 34.84
C ARG A 791 23.41 13.27 33.94
N GLU A 792 24.23 12.24 33.69
CA GLU A 792 25.39 12.37 32.79
C GLU A 792 24.94 12.65 31.34
N PHE A 793 23.87 12.03 30.85
CA PHE A 793 23.28 12.37 29.55
C PHE A 793 22.89 13.84 29.47
N ALA A 794 22.20 14.37 30.49
CA ALA A 794 21.87 15.80 30.55
C ALA A 794 23.12 16.68 30.59
N GLN A 795 24.14 16.28 31.34
CA GLN A 795 25.42 16.99 31.43
C GLN A 795 26.12 17.06 30.07
N ALA A 796 26.10 16.00 29.27
CA ALA A 796 26.64 15.99 27.90
C ALA A 796 25.96 17.04 27.00
N SER A 797 24.64 17.21 27.13
CA SER A 797 23.90 18.27 26.42
C SER A 797 24.31 19.67 26.89
N VAL A 798 24.49 19.87 28.21
CA VAL A 798 24.93 21.15 28.78
C VAL A 798 26.34 21.52 28.30
N GLU A 799 27.26 20.55 28.28
CA GLU A 799 28.63 20.72 27.79
C GLU A 799 28.65 21.10 26.30
N ALA A 800 27.91 20.38 25.46
CA ALA A 800 27.82 20.67 24.02
C ALA A 800 27.22 22.07 23.75
N VAL A 801 26.20 22.49 24.51
CA VAL A 801 25.64 23.84 24.41
C VAL A 801 26.64 24.91 24.85
N GLY A 802 27.49 24.62 25.83
CA GLY A 802 28.52 25.53 26.34
C GLY A 802 29.72 25.72 25.41
N GLU A 803 30.22 24.64 24.79
CA GLU A 803 31.42 24.65 23.93
C GLU A 803 31.18 25.26 22.55
N ASP A 804 29.97 25.17 22.01
CA ASP A 804 29.58 25.70 20.70
C ASP A 804 29.61 27.25 20.64
N ALA A 805 29.71 27.92 21.80
CA ALA A 805 29.96 29.35 21.87
C ALA A 805 31.41 29.75 21.51
N ALA A 806 32.35 28.79 21.44
CA ALA A 806 33.78 29.08 21.33
C ALA A 806 34.43 28.66 19.99
N ASP A 807 34.19 27.46 19.45
CA ASP A 807 35.09 26.88 18.43
C ASP A 807 34.45 26.08 17.26
N GLY A 808 33.15 26.24 16.98
CA GLY A 808 32.49 25.53 15.86
C GLY A 808 32.36 24.02 16.07
N GLY A 809 31.98 23.64 17.30
CA GLY A 809 31.82 22.26 17.76
C GLY A 809 30.58 21.54 17.21
N ALA A 810 30.23 20.42 17.84
CA ALA A 810 29.07 19.63 17.46
C ALA A 810 27.77 20.43 17.66
N ASP A 811 26.89 20.44 16.65
CA ASP A 811 25.58 21.11 16.70
C ASP A 811 24.82 20.78 18.01
N PRO A 812 24.60 21.75 18.93
CA PRO A 812 23.96 21.51 20.21
C PRO A 812 22.52 21.01 20.07
N GLY A 813 21.83 21.40 19.00
CA GLY A 813 20.50 20.89 18.69
C GLY A 813 20.53 19.39 18.41
N ARG A 814 21.57 18.94 17.70
CA ARG A 814 21.81 17.52 17.43
C ARG A 814 22.17 16.76 18.69
N VAL A 815 23.03 17.29 19.56
CA VAL A 815 23.42 16.62 20.82
C VAL A 815 22.23 16.54 21.78
N ALA A 816 21.44 17.60 21.93
CA ALA A 816 20.23 17.58 22.75
C ALA A 816 19.21 16.55 22.25
N PHE A 817 19.05 16.42 20.92
CA PHE A 817 18.21 15.40 20.32
C PHE A 817 18.74 13.98 20.58
N GLN A 818 20.03 13.74 20.34
CA GLN A 818 20.69 12.46 20.62
C GLN A 818 20.56 12.08 22.10
N THR A 819 20.68 13.06 23.00
CA THR A 819 20.53 12.86 24.45
C THR A 819 19.12 12.41 24.82
N SER A 820 18.09 13.11 24.32
CA SER A 820 16.70 12.74 24.58
C SER A 820 16.37 11.34 24.02
N ALA A 821 16.86 11.01 22.82
CA ALA A 821 16.69 9.70 22.21
C ALA A 821 17.43 8.58 22.97
N ALA A 822 18.68 8.82 23.37
CA ALA A 822 19.46 7.89 24.20
C ALA A 822 18.77 7.62 25.54
N ALA A 823 18.25 8.67 26.18
CA ALA A 823 17.49 8.57 27.42
C ALA A 823 16.20 7.75 27.25
N LEU A 824 15.47 7.87 26.15
CA LEU A 824 14.30 7.02 25.89
C LEU A 824 14.67 5.54 25.82
N ASN A 825 15.75 5.20 25.11
CA ASN A 825 16.24 3.83 25.02
C ASN A 825 16.70 3.29 26.37
N TYR A 826 17.37 4.12 27.18
CA TYR A 826 17.80 3.76 28.53
C TYR A 826 16.61 3.58 29.48
N CYS A 827 15.61 4.45 29.39
CA CYS A 827 14.39 4.38 30.17
C CYS A 827 13.56 3.15 29.86
N GLY A 828 13.37 2.82 28.57
CA GLY A 828 12.62 1.64 28.15
C GLY A 828 13.25 0.32 28.59
N SER A 829 14.59 0.29 28.73
CA SER A 829 15.33 -0.88 29.20
C SER A 829 15.41 -0.98 30.73
N THR A 830 15.53 0.14 31.43
CA THR A 830 15.77 0.16 32.89
C THR A 830 14.48 0.28 33.72
N TYR A 831 13.46 0.97 33.20
CA TYR A 831 12.21 1.30 33.90
C TYR A 831 10.97 0.83 33.14
N PRO A 832 10.78 -0.50 32.98
CA PRO A 832 9.62 -1.04 32.27
C PRO A 832 8.32 -0.65 32.98
N GLY A 833 7.36 -0.10 32.24
CA GLY A 833 6.03 0.28 32.75
C GLY A 833 5.82 1.77 33.02
N THR A 834 6.82 2.63 32.79
CA THR A 834 6.72 4.09 32.94
C THR A 834 5.93 4.80 31.83
N GLY A 835 5.25 4.05 30.97
CA GLY A 835 4.48 4.60 29.86
C GLY A 835 5.32 4.93 28.64
N SER A 836 6.65 4.76 28.68
CA SER A 836 7.51 4.82 27.50
C SER A 836 7.10 3.69 26.54
N THR A 837 6.11 3.97 25.69
CA THR A 837 5.94 3.25 24.44
C THR A 837 7.30 3.32 23.79
N GLY A 838 7.98 2.20 23.53
CA GLY A 838 9.36 2.20 23.04
C GLY A 838 9.48 2.73 21.60
N LEU A 839 8.94 3.92 21.34
CA LEU A 839 9.00 4.73 20.13
C LEU A 839 10.39 5.35 19.95
N GLY A 840 11.35 5.11 20.85
CA GLY A 840 12.73 5.60 20.76
C GLY A 840 13.63 4.88 19.74
N TRP A 841 13.05 4.06 18.86
CA TRP A 841 13.76 3.39 17.77
C TRP A 841 13.66 4.16 16.46
#